data_AF-A0A644ZGG3-F1
#
_entry.id   AF-A0A644ZGG3-F1
#
_cell.length_a   1.000
_cell.length_b   1.000
_cell.length_c   1.000
_cell.angle_alpha   90.00
_cell.angle_beta   90.00
_cell.angle_gamma   90.00
#
_symmetry.space_group_name_H-M   'P 1'
#
loop_
_entity.id
_entity.type
_entity.pdbx_description
1 polymer ?
#
loop_
_entity_poly.entity_id
_entity_poly.type
_entity_poly.pdbx_seq_one_letter_code
_entity_poly.pdbx_strand_id
1 'polypeptide(L)'
;MVAPAAPKAELVYPYGVKEIVKNDGKAKAFDLFIVHTNDLNGNIYAENGGLGLARLSTALKAGRAITDNWLLLNSGSVGEVPAEAAMLAASVVDELGYDAYTPQAVQLATGIAGTKKAIPLSANALDANGYLVAQPYQVYNYNGFKVGVVGLVAPKAIQGVSFTSDVILDNAQYAVDLAQDYVDYLVVLSDLGSEGAITSEMVAQNIDGIDLIVDGNGSAMAKTVNGTLIVRADQMLKSIGGVQVSVSNGKVTAVYPMLLPASDVLDPTKSAIAKTYEPFARAMGYSLMVSVPEDPAIVSMIGATPVRKAAEPAKPAPAPAPAPAPAPAPAPVAPAPAPVVAPAAPKAVEYPLGVTEIVKNNDGAKEFDLFIVHTNDVHARIVPADGGMGYSKLSTMLKVGRGLTDNILVLDAGDVTHGTNLANMFEGETVGVLLDMLGYDAVAPGNHDFNYGADRLIEAARFAEEYTDLKVLSANVLDKNGYLLFQPYQVYNFNGFKVAVVGLTTPDTATKTHPKNVEGITFANEEIFEIGQMAIDMAKQYVDYIIVLGHIGMDPDGASGLTTDLIVNKIKGIDLFIDGHSHTLLKQGMKIGDTLIVQTGDYLKNVGLVQLHVKNGKVTATYPMLIPAADVLNAKDSALAKQYGIADVPNDPQVDEYVGFMSAQLSEKLNVVVATIPENLDGERANVRTKPTNLSRLITMAMTAESGADFTITNGGGMRASLKAGDVTIGDVINVLPFTNIITVVEVKGSDVYAALEHGYSKLPEQNGAFSQTDLQVVYNRFAAPGKRILRVLLNGKAIDRNATYKVATNDFMAAGGDGYTMFGKVLTEGSLLSDVFIEFLKKNYPAK
;
A
#
# COMPACT_ATOMS: atom_id res chain seq x y z
N MET A 1 -3.02 -37.74 -34.92
CA MET A 1 -2.85 -36.82 -33.78
C MET A 1 -2.89 -35.41 -34.32
N VAL A 2 -3.90 -34.62 -33.95
CA VAL A 2 -4.05 -33.23 -34.39
C VAL A 2 -3.23 -32.37 -33.43
N ALA A 3 -2.37 -31.50 -33.97
CA ALA A 3 -1.57 -30.58 -33.17
C ALA A 3 -2.49 -29.66 -32.34
N PRO A 4 -2.15 -29.34 -31.07
CA PRO A 4 -2.93 -28.40 -30.29
C PRO A 4 -2.86 -27.02 -30.94
N ALA A 5 -4.01 -26.35 -31.05
CA ALA A 5 -4.11 -24.99 -31.56
C ALA A 5 -3.30 -24.03 -30.66
N ALA A 6 -2.57 -23.10 -31.28
CA ALA A 6 -1.90 -22.03 -30.57
C ALA A 6 -2.93 -21.24 -29.73
N PRO A 7 -2.60 -20.83 -28.49
CA PRO A 7 -3.48 -19.99 -27.69
C PRO A 7 -3.75 -18.69 -28.46
N LYS A 8 -5.03 -18.31 -28.58
CA LYS A 8 -5.41 -17.01 -29.12
C LYS A 8 -4.82 -15.93 -28.22
N ALA A 9 -4.12 -14.96 -28.80
CA ALA A 9 -3.69 -13.76 -28.08
C ALA A 9 -4.92 -13.14 -27.40
N GLU A 10 -4.84 -12.96 -26.08
CA GLU A 10 -5.89 -12.31 -25.30
C GLU A 10 -5.96 -10.84 -25.74
N LEU A 11 -7.16 -10.36 -26.08
CA LEU A 11 -7.34 -8.98 -26.46
C LEU A 11 -7.07 -8.11 -25.22
N VAL A 12 -6.03 -7.29 -25.24
CA VAL A 12 -5.71 -6.37 -24.14
C VAL A 12 -6.47 -5.08 -24.38
N TYR A 13 -7.46 -4.79 -23.53
CA TYR A 13 -8.16 -3.51 -23.58
C TYR A 13 -7.27 -2.43 -22.93
N PRO A 14 -7.31 -1.19 -23.44
CA PRO A 14 -6.66 -0.03 -22.82
C PRO A 14 -6.99 0.12 -21.31
N TYR A 15 -6.10 0.75 -20.56
CA TYR A 15 -6.23 0.94 -19.10
C TYR A 15 -6.30 -0.35 -18.26
N GLY A 16 -5.81 -1.48 -18.81
CA GLY A 16 -5.79 -2.76 -18.08
C GLY A 16 -7.16 -3.40 -17.91
N VAL A 17 -8.18 -2.90 -18.63
CA VAL A 17 -9.55 -3.43 -18.58
C VAL A 17 -9.55 -4.89 -19.04
N LYS A 18 -10.27 -5.75 -18.31
CA LYS A 18 -10.48 -7.15 -18.68
C LYS A 18 -11.95 -7.37 -18.98
N GLU A 19 -12.25 -8.12 -20.02
CA GLU A 19 -13.64 -8.49 -20.33
C GLU A 19 -14.23 -9.36 -19.22
N ILE A 20 -15.40 -8.98 -18.70
CA ILE A 20 -16.16 -9.76 -17.72
C ILE A 20 -17.24 -10.55 -18.46
N VAL A 21 -17.09 -11.87 -18.53
CA VAL A 21 -18.11 -12.75 -19.13
C VAL A 21 -19.23 -12.95 -18.13
N LYS A 22 -20.41 -12.41 -18.44
CA LYS A 22 -21.61 -12.48 -17.62
C LYS A 22 -22.49 -13.66 -17.99
N ASN A 23 -22.52 -14.03 -19.28
CA ASN A 23 -23.20 -15.23 -19.77
C ASN A 23 -22.50 -15.75 -21.05
N ASP A 24 -22.28 -17.07 -21.17
CA ASP A 24 -21.72 -17.73 -22.37
C ASP A 24 -22.64 -18.87 -22.86
N GLY A 25 -23.95 -18.74 -22.66
CA GLY A 25 -24.95 -19.71 -23.14
C GLY A 25 -25.08 -19.79 -24.67
N LYS A 26 -24.40 -18.92 -25.42
CA LYS A 26 -24.41 -18.81 -26.91
C LYS A 26 -25.80 -18.62 -27.52
N ALA A 27 -26.73 -18.09 -26.73
CA ALA A 27 -28.07 -17.75 -27.20
C ALA A 27 -27.96 -16.65 -28.27
N LYS A 28 -28.50 -16.90 -29.47
CA LYS A 28 -28.50 -15.91 -30.55
C LYS A 28 -29.58 -14.84 -30.37
N ALA A 29 -30.62 -15.13 -29.59
CA ALA A 29 -31.67 -14.17 -29.25
C ALA A 29 -31.90 -14.21 -27.73
N PHE A 30 -31.81 -13.06 -27.09
CA PHE A 30 -32.00 -12.92 -25.64
C PHE A 30 -32.34 -11.48 -25.26
N ASP A 31 -32.91 -11.31 -24.07
CA ASP A 31 -33.09 -10.00 -23.45
C ASP A 31 -31.98 -9.77 -22.42
N LEU A 32 -31.32 -8.62 -22.52
CA LEU A 32 -30.42 -8.05 -21.52
C LEU A 32 -31.20 -7.06 -20.66
N PHE A 33 -31.08 -7.19 -19.33
CA PHE A 33 -31.67 -6.26 -18.39
C PHE A 33 -30.59 -5.40 -17.75
N ILE A 34 -30.56 -4.11 -18.11
CA ILE A 34 -29.73 -3.11 -17.44
C ILE A 34 -30.57 -2.51 -16.32
N VAL A 35 -30.25 -2.84 -15.08
CA VAL A 35 -31.02 -2.42 -13.89
C VAL A 35 -30.20 -1.42 -13.11
N HIS A 36 -30.86 -0.39 -12.59
CA HIS A 36 -30.15 0.67 -11.88
C HIS A 36 -30.94 1.28 -10.73
N THR A 37 -30.19 1.90 -9.82
CA THR A 37 -30.69 2.66 -8.69
C THR A 37 -30.09 4.06 -8.67
N ASN A 38 -30.85 4.98 -8.06
CA ASN A 38 -30.50 6.39 -7.91
C ASN A 38 -30.08 6.69 -6.47
N ASP A 39 -29.63 7.92 -6.21
CA ASP A 39 -29.09 8.38 -4.92
C ASP A 39 -29.95 7.95 -3.73
N LEU A 40 -29.30 7.33 -2.73
CA LEU A 40 -29.97 6.86 -1.52
C LEU A 40 -30.23 8.00 -0.52
N ASN A 41 -29.45 9.08 -0.53
CA ASN A 41 -29.48 10.17 0.45
C ASN A 41 -29.50 9.65 1.91
N GLY A 42 -28.66 8.67 2.22
CA GLY A 42 -28.62 8.01 3.53
C GLY A 42 -29.84 7.14 3.87
N ASN A 43 -30.81 6.99 2.95
CA ASN A 43 -32.02 6.21 3.20
C ASN A 43 -31.84 4.73 2.86
N ILE A 44 -31.42 3.95 3.85
CA ILE A 44 -31.13 2.53 3.69
C ILE A 44 -32.28 1.59 4.12
N TYR A 45 -33.28 2.11 4.84
CA TYR A 45 -34.42 1.35 5.33
C TYR A 45 -35.76 1.78 4.69
N ALA A 46 -36.80 0.96 4.86
CA ALA A 46 -38.08 1.14 4.15
C ALA A 46 -39.05 2.14 4.83
N GLU A 47 -38.86 2.49 6.11
CA GLU A 47 -39.77 3.34 6.88
C GLU A 47 -39.85 4.80 6.41
N ASN A 48 -38.90 5.23 5.58
CA ASN A 48 -38.85 6.55 4.98
C ASN A 48 -39.59 6.62 3.62
N GLY A 49 -40.36 5.57 3.27
CA GLY A 49 -41.22 5.54 2.08
C GLY A 49 -40.54 5.03 0.81
N GLY A 50 -39.33 4.45 0.92
CA GLY A 50 -38.63 3.73 -0.15
C GLY A 50 -38.63 2.21 0.08
N LEU A 51 -38.02 1.45 -0.83
CA LEU A 51 -37.98 -0.01 -0.74
C LEU A 51 -37.08 -0.54 0.40
N GLY A 52 -36.00 0.19 0.70
CA GLY A 52 -34.94 -0.24 1.62
C GLY A 52 -33.99 -1.30 1.01
N LEU A 53 -32.73 -1.31 1.45
CA LEU A 53 -31.67 -2.14 0.84
C LEU A 53 -31.91 -3.65 1.04
N ALA A 54 -32.46 -4.05 2.19
CA ALA A 54 -32.71 -5.47 2.47
C ALA A 54 -33.78 -6.07 1.55
N ARG A 55 -34.85 -5.33 1.24
CA ARG A 55 -35.89 -5.80 0.29
C ARG A 55 -35.43 -5.68 -1.16
N LEU A 56 -34.64 -4.64 -1.47
CA LEU A 56 -34.00 -4.52 -2.78
C LEU A 56 -33.13 -5.75 -3.07
N SER A 57 -32.31 -6.20 -2.12
CA SER A 57 -31.49 -7.41 -2.28
C SER A 57 -32.32 -8.64 -2.61
N THR A 58 -33.40 -8.89 -1.86
CA THR A 58 -34.31 -10.01 -2.13
C THR A 58 -34.93 -9.90 -3.53
N ALA A 59 -35.37 -8.70 -3.93
CA ALA A 59 -35.94 -8.46 -5.25
C ALA A 59 -34.93 -8.71 -6.38
N LEU A 60 -33.68 -8.26 -6.22
CA LEU A 60 -32.59 -8.50 -7.18
C LEU A 60 -32.23 -9.99 -7.26
N LYS A 61 -32.15 -10.69 -6.13
CA LYS A 61 -31.92 -12.14 -6.08
C LYS A 61 -33.04 -12.91 -6.82
N ALA A 62 -34.29 -12.50 -6.65
CA ALA A 62 -35.42 -13.08 -7.38
C ALA A 62 -35.36 -12.79 -8.89
N GLY A 63 -34.99 -11.57 -9.29
CA GLY A 63 -34.84 -11.19 -10.70
C GLY A 63 -33.73 -11.99 -11.41
N ARG A 64 -32.56 -12.14 -10.76
CA ARG A 64 -31.44 -12.93 -11.28
C ARG A 64 -31.74 -14.42 -11.40
N ALA A 65 -32.64 -14.96 -10.59
CA ALA A 65 -33.08 -16.35 -10.73
C ALA A 65 -33.89 -16.62 -12.03
N ILE A 66 -34.40 -15.57 -12.68
CA ILE A 66 -35.17 -15.68 -13.92
C ILE A 66 -34.26 -15.69 -15.15
N THR A 67 -33.17 -14.90 -15.13
CA THR A 67 -32.19 -14.83 -16.22
C THR A 67 -30.86 -14.31 -15.70
N ASP A 68 -29.76 -14.79 -16.26
CA ASP A 68 -28.40 -14.36 -15.94
C ASP A 68 -27.95 -13.14 -16.76
N ASN A 69 -28.77 -12.66 -17.71
CA ASN A 69 -28.47 -11.51 -18.55
C ASN A 69 -28.78 -10.19 -17.83
N TRP A 70 -28.11 -9.94 -16.69
CA TRP A 70 -28.28 -8.72 -15.90
C TRP A 70 -26.99 -7.92 -15.83
N LEU A 71 -27.11 -6.61 -16.09
CA LEU A 71 -26.11 -5.60 -15.78
C LEU A 71 -26.67 -4.69 -14.69
N LEU A 72 -26.16 -4.77 -13.47
CA LEU A 72 -26.66 -4.00 -12.34
C LEU A 72 -25.74 -2.81 -12.05
N LEU A 73 -26.25 -1.59 -12.23
CA LEU A 73 -25.48 -0.35 -12.13
C LEU A 73 -25.97 0.53 -10.98
N ASN A 74 -25.06 1.14 -10.22
CA ASN A 74 -25.40 2.13 -9.20
C ASN A 74 -24.88 3.51 -9.59
N SER A 75 -25.79 4.42 -9.89
CA SER A 75 -25.45 5.80 -10.23
C SER A 75 -25.56 6.77 -9.05
N GLY A 76 -25.90 6.30 -7.85
CA GLY A 76 -26.24 7.15 -6.71
C GLY A 76 -25.12 7.32 -5.68
N SER A 77 -25.07 8.53 -5.09
CA SER A 77 -24.39 8.75 -3.80
C SER A 77 -25.12 7.99 -2.68
N VAL A 78 -24.43 7.65 -1.60
CA VAL A 78 -25.07 7.20 -0.35
C VAL A 78 -25.16 8.34 0.68
N GLY A 79 -24.71 9.55 0.30
CA GLY A 79 -24.42 10.68 1.19
C GLY A 79 -22.95 10.74 1.62
N GLU A 80 -22.52 11.86 2.22
CA GLU A 80 -21.22 11.91 2.91
C GLU A 80 -21.27 10.97 4.11
N VAL A 81 -20.45 9.92 4.05
CA VAL A 81 -20.31 8.93 5.11
C VAL A 81 -18.89 8.99 5.67
N PRO A 82 -18.69 8.90 7.00
CA PRO A 82 -17.36 8.72 7.59
C PRO A 82 -16.64 7.51 6.98
N ALA A 83 -15.31 7.50 7.01
CA ALA A 83 -14.49 6.46 6.36
C ALA A 83 -14.84 5.03 6.82
N GLU A 84 -15.21 4.86 8.09
CA GLU A 84 -15.63 3.58 8.66
C GLU A 84 -16.97 3.10 8.09
N ALA A 85 -17.87 4.04 7.75
CA ALA A 85 -19.16 3.75 7.13
C ALA A 85 -19.04 3.53 5.61
N ALA A 86 -17.98 4.03 4.96
CA ALA A 86 -17.70 3.79 3.55
C ALA A 86 -17.38 2.30 3.26
N MET A 87 -16.62 1.64 4.14
CA MET A 87 -16.32 0.21 4.03
C MET A 87 -17.56 -0.69 4.20
N LEU A 88 -18.46 -0.31 5.11
CA LEU A 88 -19.75 -0.98 5.28
C LEU A 88 -20.64 -0.77 4.04
N ALA A 89 -20.74 0.46 3.54
CA ALA A 89 -21.51 0.77 2.34
C ALA A 89 -21.02 -0.04 1.14
N ALA A 90 -19.71 -0.17 0.98
CA ALA A 90 -19.14 -0.93 -0.11
C ALA A 90 -19.33 -2.45 0.04
N SER A 91 -19.29 -2.98 1.26
CA SER A 91 -19.66 -4.37 1.55
C SER A 91 -21.13 -4.65 1.19
N VAL A 92 -22.02 -3.68 1.44
CA VAL A 92 -23.44 -3.76 1.05
C VAL A 92 -23.62 -3.71 -0.47
N VAL A 93 -22.83 -2.88 -1.18
CA VAL A 93 -22.83 -2.83 -2.66
C VAL A 93 -22.42 -4.19 -3.25
N ASP A 94 -21.38 -4.83 -2.71
CA ASP A 94 -20.94 -6.17 -3.13
C ASP A 94 -21.98 -7.25 -2.86
N GLU A 95 -22.71 -7.17 -1.73
CA GLU A 95 -23.76 -8.13 -1.37
C GLU A 95 -25.01 -7.95 -2.25
N LEU A 96 -25.35 -6.71 -2.62
CA LEU A 96 -26.41 -6.43 -3.60
C LEU A 96 -26.04 -6.95 -5.00
N GLY A 97 -24.74 -7.09 -5.27
CA GLY A 97 -24.20 -7.65 -6.50
C GLY A 97 -24.23 -6.67 -7.67
N TYR A 98 -23.89 -5.40 -7.41
CA TYR A 98 -23.66 -4.41 -8.46
C TYR A 98 -22.43 -4.79 -9.29
N ASP A 99 -22.48 -4.45 -10.57
CA ASP A 99 -21.38 -4.64 -11.53
C ASP A 99 -20.49 -3.40 -11.59
N ALA A 100 -21.09 -2.21 -11.67
CA ALA A 100 -20.36 -0.94 -11.68
C ALA A 100 -21.13 0.17 -10.98
N TYR A 101 -20.40 1.20 -10.52
CA TYR A 101 -20.98 2.35 -9.84
C TYR A 101 -20.18 3.65 -10.07
N THR A 102 -20.82 4.79 -9.82
CA THR A 102 -20.14 6.10 -9.75
C THR A 102 -19.45 6.28 -8.39
N PRO A 103 -18.14 6.57 -8.35
CA PRO A 103 -17.39 6.68 -7.10
C PRO A 103 -17.82 7.87 -6.22
N GLN A 104 -17.73 7.69 -4.91
CA GLN A 104 -18.00 8.71 -3.90
C GLN A 104 -16.81 9.65 -3.71
N ALA A 105 -17.04 10.80 -3.05
CA ALA A 105 -15.99 11.79 -2.80
C ALA A 105 -14.78 11.20 -2.05
N VAL A 106 -15.02 10.38 -1.02
CA VAL A 106 -13.94 9.70 -0.27
C VAL A 106 -13.16 8.72 -1.15
N GLN A 107 -13.81 8.02 -2.06
CA GLN A 107 -13.15 7.05 -2.96
C GLN A 107 -12.31 7.77 -4.02
N LEU A 108 -12.82 8.89 -4.53
CA LEU A 108 -12.07 9.77 -5.43
C LEU A 108 -10.88 10.44 -4.71
N ALA A 109 -11.01 10.78 -3.43
CA ALA A 109 -9.96 11.41 -2.64
C ALA A 109 -8.86 10.45 -2.16
N THR A 110 -9.18 9.16 -1.99
CA THR A 110 -8.29 8.17 -1.38
C THR A 110 -7.80 7.09 -2.34
N GLY A 111 -8.40 6.98 -3.53
CA GLY A 111 -8.10 5.90 -4.50
C GLY A 111 -8.55 4.50 -4.07
N ILE A 112 -9.13 4.35 -2.87
CA ILE A 112 -9.52 3.04 -2.33
C ILE A 112 -10.76 2.53 -3.07
N ALA A 113 -10.60 1.43 -3.81
CA ALA A 113 -11.72 0.65 -4.32
C ALA A 113 -12.44 -0.02 -3.13
N GLY A 114 -13.50 0.64 -2.64
CA GLY A 114 -14.25 0.16 -1.47
C GLY A 114 -14.88 -1.23 -1.65
N THR A 115 -15.07 -1.67 -2.90
CA THR A 115 -15.80 -2.89 -3.30
C THR A 115 -14.84 -3.94 -3.86
N LYS A 116 -15.11 -5.22 -3.59
CA LYS A 116 -14.37 -6.37 -4.13
C LYS A 116 -14.92 -6.88 -5.46
N LYS A 117 -16.19 -6.58 -5.78
CA LYS A 117 -16.88 -7.10 -6.97
C LYS A 117 -17.34 -6.00 -7.92
N ALA A 118 -17.95 -4.95 -7.40
CA ALA A 118 -18.41 -3.83 -8.22
C ALA A 118 -17.22 -2.92 -8.59
N ILE A 119 -17.22 -2.34 -9.78
CA ILE A 119 -16.12 -1.49 -10.26
C ILE A 119 -16.51 0.00 -10.20
N PRO A 120 -15.75 0.86 -9.50
CA PRO A 120 -15.94 2.30 -9.55
C PRO A 120 -15.50 2.84 -10.92
N LEU A 121 -16.38 3.56 -11.61
CA LEU A 121 -16.08 4.12 -12.93
C LEU A 121 -16.14 5.65 -12.95
N SER A 122 -15.10 6.28 -13.46
CA SER A 122 -15.07 7.73 -13.77
C SER A 122 -14.07 8.04 -14.88
N ALA A 123 -14.56 8.66 -15.94
CA ALA A 123 -13.77 9.14 -17.07
C ALA A 123 -13.47 10.65 -16.98
N ASN A 124 -13.92 11.33 -15.93
CA ASN A 124 -13.87 12.80 -15.83
C ASN A 124 -13.46 13.34 -14.46
N ALA A 125 -13.09 12.46 -13.52
CA ALA A 125 -12.39 12.84 -12.30
C ALA A 125 -10.89 12.67 -12.54
N LEU A 126 -10.15 13.77 -12.42
CA LEU A 126 -8.71 13.79 -12.66
C LEU A 126 -7.97 14.17 -11.39
N ASP A 127 -6.77 13.66 -11.18
CA ASP A 127 -5.89 14.15 -10.12
C ASP A 127 -5.31 15.53 -10.50
N ALA A 128 -4.43 16.08 -9.64
CA ALA A 128 -3.74 17.33 -9.90
C ALA A 128 -2.85 17.32 -11.16
N ASN A 129 -2.49 16.13 -11.66
CA ASN A 129 -1.62 15.91 -12.82
C ASN A 129 -2.42 15.65 -14.11
N GLY A 130 -3.75 15.54 -14.03
CA GLY A 130 -4.62 15.26 -15.16
C GLY A 130 -4.83 13.77 -15.46
N TYR A 131 -4.45 12.86 -14.56
CA TYR A 131 -4.69 11.42 -14.70
C TYR A 131 -6.04 11.02 -14.11
N LEU A 132 -6.66 9.99 -14.71
CA LEU A 132 -7.92 9.43 -14.23
C LEU A 132 -7.74 8.79 -12.85
N VAL A 133 -8.48 9.26 -11.84
CA VAL A 133 -8.45 8.71 -10.47
C VAL A 133 -9.32 7.45 -10.29
N ALA A 134 -10.04 7.04 -11.34
CA ALA A 134 -10.79 5.79 -11.38
C ALA A 134 -10.74 5.20 -12.79
N GLN A 135 -11.10 3.93 -12.91
CA GLN A 135 -11.19 3.28 -14.22
C GLN A 135 -12.24 3.99 -15.10
N PRO A 136 -11.92 4.37 -16.35
CA PRO A 136 -12.85 5.16 -17.18
C PRO A 136 -14.05 4.34 -17.67
N TYR A 137 -13.83 3.06 -17.99
CA TYR A 137 -14.85 2.18 -18.55
C TYR A 137 -14.62 0.70 -18.20
N GLN A 138 -15.64 -0.14 -18.37
CA GLN A 138 -15.57 -1.60 -18.21
C GLN A 138 -16.38 -2.31 -19.29
N VAL A 139 -15.92 -3.48 -19.74
CA VAL A 139 -16.59 -4.31 -20.77
C VAL A 139 -17.20 -5.57 -20.16
N TYR A 140 -18.46 -5.84 -20.51
CA TYR A 140 -19.23 -7.01 -20.09
C TYR A 140 -19.71 -7.81 -21.29
N ASN A 141 -19.54 -9.13 -21.30
CA ASN A 141 -19.93 -10.01 -22.41
C ASN A 141 -21.15 -10.87 -22.05
N TYR A 142 -22.19 -10.79 -22.88
CA TYR A 142 -23.41 -11.57 -22.81
C TYR A 142 -23.62 -12.36 -24.11
N ASN A 143 -23.35 -13.66 -24.10
CA ASN A 143 -23.51 -14.56 -25.25
C ASN A 143 -22.76 -14.09 -26.51
N GLY A 144 -21.64 -13.40 -26.34
CA GLY A 144 -20.84 -12.80 -27.41
C GLY A 144 -21.23 -11.36 -27.78
N PHE A 145 -22.27 -10.81 -27.17
CA PHE A 145 -22.67 -9.40 -27.29
C PHE A 145 -22.00 -8.59 -26.16
N LYS A 146 -21.19 -7.60 -26.52
CA LYS A 146 -20.38 -6.84 -25.58
C LYS A 146 -21.04 -5.52 -25.23
N VAL A 147 -21.13 -5.24 -23.93
CA VAL A 147 -21.68 -4.01 -23.39
C VAL A 147 -20.56 -3.25 -22.70
N GLY A 148 -20.27 -2.04 -23.16
CA GLY A 148 -19.35 -1.12 -22.51
C GLY A 148 -20.06 -0.21 -21.53
N VAL A 149 -19.49 0.01 -20.36
CA VAL A 149 -19.99 0.96 -19.37
C VAL A 149 -18.93 2.02 -19.13
N VAL A 150 -19.21 3.29 -19.42
CA VAL A 150 -18.34 4.45 -19.17
C VAL A 150 -18.89 5.22 -17.98
N GLY A 151 -18.06 5.59 -17.01
CA GLY A 151 -18.49 6.35 -15.83
C GLY A 151 -18.32 7.86 -15.99
N LEU A 152 -19.32 8.67 -15.65
CA LEU A 152 -19.22 10.14 -15.60
C LEU A 152 -19.74 10.68 -14.27
N VAL A 153 -18.88 11.34 -13.52
CA VAL A 153 -19.17 11.82 -12.17
C VAL A 153 -19.41 13.32 -12.17
N ALA A 154 -20.47 13.78 -11.52
CA ALA A 154 -20.79 15.17 -11.33
C ALA A 154 -19.65 15.89 -10.59
N PRO A 155 -19.25 17.11 -11.02
CA PRO A 155 -18.19 17.86 -10.35
C PRO A 155 -18.45 18.04 -8.85
N LYS A 156 -17.47 17.64 -8.03
CA LYS A 156 -17.50 17.74 -6.57
C LYS A 156 -16.24 18.47 -6.09
N ALA A 157 -16.35 19.27 -5.03
CA ALA A 157 -15.20 19.94 -4.43
C ALA A 157 -14.41 18.94 -3.59
N ILE A 158 -13.40 18.31 -4.20
CA ILE A 158 -12.57 17.28 -3.58
C ILE A 158 -11.11 17.74 -3.65
N GLN A 159 -10.43 17.74 -2.51
CA GLN A 159 -9.02 18.12 -2.47
C GLN A 159 -8.19 17.13 -3.30
N GLY A 160 -7.37 17.64 -4.23
CA GLY A 160 -6.52 16.82 -5.10
C GLY A 160 -7.23 16.24 -6.33
N VAL A 161 -8.56 16.37 -6.45
CA VAL A 161 -9.33 15.89 -7.60
C VAL A 161 -9.96 17.07 -8.33
N SER A 162 -9.63 17.21 -9.61
CA SER A 162 -10.16 18.21 -10.51
C SER A 162 -11.26 17.63 -11.40
N PHE A 163 -12.30 18.44 -11.60
CA PHE A 163 -13.35 18.23 -12.59
C PHE A 163 -13.38 19.47 -13.50
N THR A 164 -12.43 19.58 -14.43
CA THR A 164 -12.30 20.76 -15.29
C THR A 164 -13.45 20.82 -16.31
N SER A 165 -14.37 21.78 -16.14
CA SER A 165 -15.62 21.89 -16.93
C SER A 165 -15.43 21.96 -18.45
N ASP A 166 -14.27 22.45 -18.89
CA ASP A 166 -13.87 22.64 -20.28
C ASP A 166 -13.37 21.37 -20.98
N VAL A 167 -13.08 20.29 -20.23
CA VAL A 167 -12.54 19.02 -20.78
C VAL A 167 -13.44 17.82 -20.46
N ILE A 168 -14.48 17.97 -19.63
CA ILE A 168 -15.36 16.84 -19.26
C ILE A 168 -16.00 16.19 -20.49
N LEU A 169 -16.49 16.97 -21.45
CA LEU A 169 -17.10 16.44 -22.66
C LEU A 169 -16.06 15.78 -23.58
N ASP A 170 -14.85 16.32 -23.67
CA ASP A 170 -13.77 15.78 -24.48
C ASP A 170 -13.24 14.45 -23.89
N ASN A 171 -13.05 14.38 -22.58
CA ASN A 171 -12.66 13.15 -21.90
C ASN A 171 -13.76 12.08 -21.96
N ALA A 172 -15.01 12.51 -21.84
CA ALA A 172 -16.15 11.63 -22.00
C ALA A 172 -16.25 11.10 -23.43
N GLN A 173 -16.05 11.94 -24.46
CA GLN A 173 -16.01 11.49 -25.86
C GLN A 173 -14.84 10.53 -26.08
N TYR A 174 -13.66 10.84 -25.56
CA TYR A 174 -12.49 9.97 -25.67
C TYR A 174 -12.74 8.59 -25.04
N ALA A 175 -13.32 8.53 -23.83
CA ALA A 175 -13.65 7.27 -23.19
C ALA A 175 -14.75 6.50 -23.93
N VAL A 176 -15.72 7.20 -24.52
CA VAL A 176 -16.74 6.62 -25.39
C VAL A 176 -16.11 6.02 -26.64
N ASP A 177 -15.28 6.77 -27.37
CA ASP A 177 -14.57 6.31 -28.57
C ASP A 177 -13.73 5.07 -28.28
N LEU A 178 -13.00 5.10 -27.16
CA LEU A 178 -12.15 4.01 -26.70
C LEU A 178 -12.94 2.73 -26.43
N ALA A 179 -14.13 2.84 -25.83
CA ALA A 179 -14.98 1.69 -25.55
C ALA A 179 -15.69 1.21 -26.83
N GLN A 180 -16.13 2.14 -27.68
CA GLN A 180 -16.96 1.88 -28.86
C GLN A 180 -16.30 0.94 -29.87
N ASP A 181 -14.97 0.99 -30.00
CA ASP A 181 -14.21 0.08 -30.87
C ASP A 181 -14.32 -1.41 -30.48
N TYR A 182 -14.76 -1.69 -29.25
CA TYR A 182 -14.77 -3.04 -28.71
C TYR A 182 -16.13 -3.55 -28.24
N VAL A 183 -17.19 -2.76 -28.33
CA VAL A 183 -18.50 -3.09 -27.76
C VAL A 183 -19.62 -2.96 -28.79
N ASP A 184 -20.68 -3.74 -28.60
CA ASP A 184 -21.88 -3.74 -29.44
C ASP A 184 -22.97 -2.79 -28.90
N TYR A 185 -22.87 -2.40 -27.63
CA TYR A 185 -23.79 -1.47 -26.96
C TYR A 185 -23.05 -0.67 -25.88
N LEU A 186 -23.22 0.65 -25.88
CA LEU A 186 -22.51 1.55 -24.98
C LEU A 186 -23.45 2.24 -23.99
N VAL A 187 -23.14 2.08 -22.70
CA VAL A 187 -23.87 2.67 -21.58
C VAL A 187 -22.98 3.70 -20.90
N VAL A 188 -23.49 4.92 -20.68
CA VAL A 188 -22.89 5.90 -19.78
C VAL A 188 -23.60 5.81 -18.43
N LEU A 189 -22.83 5.55 -17.37
CA LEU A 189 -23.28 5.55 -15.99
C LEU A 189 -22.90 6.88 -15.34
N SER A 190 -23.88 7.63 -14.85
CA SER A 190 -23.62 9.01 -14.39
C SER A 190 -24.45 9.46 -13.19
N ASP A 191 -24.00 10.50 -12.48
CA ASP A 191 -24.75 11.21 -11.42
C ASP A 191 -24.93 12.71 -11.73
N LEU A 192 -24.96 13.08 -13.02
CA LEU A 192 -24.98 14.47 -13.50
C LEU A 192 -26.32 15.19 -13.25
N GLY A 193 -27.44 14.49 -13.45
CA GLY A 193 -28.77 15.08 -13.34
C GLY A 193 -29.10 16.07 -14.47
N SER A 194 -30.16 16.86 -14.25
CA SER A 194 -30.65 17.89 -15.20
C SER A 194 -30.27 19.32 -14.77
N GLU A 195 -29.57 19.49 -13.66
CA GLU A 195 -29.19 20.80 -13.10
C GLU A 195 -27.69 20.80 -12.81
N GLY A 196 -26.98 21.88 -13.19
CA GLY A 196 -25.54 22.01 -12.98
C GLY A 196 -24.79 22.54 -14.19
N ALA A 197 -23.46 22.55 -14.10
CA ALA A 197 -22.58 23.01 -15.18
C ALA A 197 -22.51 22.02 -16.36
N ILE A 198 -22.79 20.74 -16.10
CA ILE A 198 -22.93 19.68 -17.11
C ILE A 198 -24.08 18.76 -16.69
N THR A 199 -24.92 18.38 -17.64
CA THR A 199 -26.12 17.53 -17.41
C THR A 199 -26.09 16.30 -18.31
N SER A 200 -26.86 15.28 -17.94
CA SER A 200 -27.00 14.08 -18.78
C SER A 200 -27.55 14.40 -20.18
N GLU A 201 -28.42 15.41 -20.29
CA GLU A 201 -28.96 15.89 -21.56
C GLU A 201 -27.90 16.60 -22.40
N MET A 202 -26.99 17.35 -21.77
CA MET A 202 -25.85 17.95 -22.47
C MET A 202 -24.89 16.87 -22.98
N VAL A 203 -24.62 15.84 -22.18
CA VAL A 203 -23.80 14.69 -22.60
C VAL A 203 -24.45 14.00 -23.81
N ALA A 204 -25.73 13.62 -23.72
CA ALA A 204 -26.44 13.00 -24.84
C ALA A 204 -26.48 13.88 -26.10
N GLN A 205 -26.49 15.20 -25.94
CA GLN A 205 -26.57 16.14 -27.06
C GLN A 205 -25.23 16.37 -27.77
N ASN A 206 -24.11 16.21 -27.07
CA ASN A 206 -22.77 16.61 -27.54
C ASN A 206 -21.79 15.44 -27.70
N ILE A 207 -22.12 14.24 -27.21
CA ILE A 207 -21.25 13.06 -27.32
C ILE A 207 -21.90 12.03 -28.25
N ASP A 208 -21.16 11.67 -29.28
CA ASP A 208 -21.58 10.69 -30.27
C ASP A 208 -21.20 9.28 -29.81
N GLY A 209 -22.01 8.27 -30.18
CA GLY A 209 -21.71 6.86 -29.91
C GLY A 209 -22.30 6.27 -28.63
N ILE A 210 -23.08 7.05 -27.87
CA ILE A 210 -23.79 6.57 -26.68
C ILE A 210 -25.14 5.95 -27.08
N ASP A 211 -25.43 4.73 -26.62
CA ASP A 211 -26.75 4.13 -26.81
C ASP A 211 -27.71 4.45 -25.64
N LEU A 212 -27.18 4.41 -24.42
CA LEU A 212 -27.95 4.58 -23.18
C LEU A 212 -27.18 5.41 -22.15
N ILE A 213 -27.84 6.37 -21.51
CA ILE A 213 -27.38 7.02 -20.29
C ILE A 213 -28.27 6.56 -19.13
N VAL A 214 -27.63 5.99 -18.11
CA VAL A 214 -28.21 5.72 -16.80
C VAL A 214 -27.75 6.82 -15.86
N ASP A 215 -28.69 7.66 -15.40
CA ASP A 215 -28.37 8.82 -14.57
C ASP A 215 -29.03 8.74 -13.18
N GLY A 216 -28.20 8.87 -12.15
CA GLY A 216 -28.54 8.65 -10.75
C GLY A 216 -29.09 9.87 -10.02
N ASN A 217 -29.05 11.03 -10.66
CA ASN A 217 -29.39 12.30 -10.03
C ASN A 217 -30.69 12.88 -10.63
N GLY A 218 -31.69 13.10 -9.78
CA GLY A 218 -33.03 13.57 -10.18
C GLY A 218 -34.13 12.52 -10.07
N SER A 219 -35.32 12.89 -10.51
CA SER A 219 -36.54 12.05 -10.44
C SER A 219 -36.65 11.09 -11.62
N ALA A 220 -37.50 10.06 -11.47
CA ALA A 220 -37.68 9.05 -12.50
C ALA A 220 -38.09 9.67 -13.86
N MET A 221 -37.39 9.26 -14.91
CA MET A 221 -37.66 9.70 -16.27
C MET A 221 -37.14 8.72 -17.30
N ALA A 222 -37.70 8.78 -18.51
CA ALA A 222 -37.15 8.16 -19.70
C ALA A 222 -37.30 9.16 -20.87
N LYS A 223 -36.20 9.56 -21.50
CA LYS A 223 -36.19 10.60 -22.53
C LYS A 223 -35.10 10.34 -23.55
N THR A 224 -35.41 10.47 -24.83
CA THR A 224 -34.40 10.38 -25.89
C THR A 224 -33.91 11.79 -26.27
N VAL A 225 -32.60 11.96 -26.32
CA VAL A 225 -31.92 13.19 -26.75
C VAL A 225 -30.84 12.80 -27.77
N ASN A 226 -30.88 13.39 -28.97
CA ASN A 226 -29.96 13.10 -30.06
C ASN A 226 -29.74 11.58 -30.34
N GLY A 227 -30.81 10.78 -30.29
CA GLY A 227 -30.72 9.32 -30.50
C GLY A 227 -30.29 8.51 -29.27
N THR A 228 -29.77 9.14 -28.23
CA THR A 228 -29.40 8.51 -26.96
C THR A 228 -30.60 8.45 -26.01
N LEU A 229 -30.89 7.28 -25.44
CA LEU A 229 -31.92 7.14 -24.39
C LEU A 229 -31.32 7.50 -23.03
N ILE A 230 -31.99 8.36 -22.26
CA ILE A 230 -31.63 8.71 -20.88
C ILE A 230 -32.70 8.15 -19.95
N VAL A 231 -32.29 7.42 -18.92
CA VAL A 231 -33.18 6.85 -17.90
C VAL A 231 -32.75 7.23 -16.48
N ARG A 232 -33.74 7.45 -15.61
CA ARG A 232 -33.56 7.70 -14.17
C ARG A 232 -34.62 6.96 -13.36
N ALA A 233 -34.27 6.61 -12.13
CA ALA A 233 -35.20 6.14 -11.11
C ALA A 233 -35.46 7.25 -10.07
N ASP A 234 -36.42 7.06 -9.18
CA ASP A 234 -36.64 7.98 -8.08
C ASP A 234 -35.62 7.72 -6.96
N GLN A 235 -35.03 8.80 -6.45
CA GLN A 235 -34.11 8.78 -5.32
C GLN A 235 -34.71 8.10 -4.07
N MET A 236 -33.84 7.74 -3.12
CA MET A 236 -34.17 7.09 -1.85
C MET A 236 -34.85 5.73 -2.05
N LEU A 237 -34.58 5.06 -3.17
CA LEU A 237 -35.22 3.81 -3.60
C LEU A 237 -36.75 3.90 -3.62
N LYS A 238 -37.30 5.05 -4.02
CA LYS A 238 -38.75 5.17 -4.26
C LYS A 238 -39.18 4.46 -5.55
N SER A 239 -38.24 4.19 -6.45
CA SER A 239 -38.41 3.25 -7.56
C SER A 239 -37.06 2.63 -7.96
N ILE A 240 -37.13 1.52 -8.69
CA ILE A 240 -35.99 0.85 -9.34
C ILE A 240 -36.13 1.08 -10.85
N GLY A 241 -35.06 1.51 -11.51
CA GLY A 241 -35.03 1.69 -12.96
C GLY A 241 -34.54 0.44 -13.67
N GLY A 242 -35.05 0.20 -14.88
CA GLY A 242 -34.60 -0.90 -15.72
C GLY A 242 -34.69 -0.56 -17.19
N VAL A 243 -33.84 -1.17 -18.01
CA VAL A 243 -33.90 -1.10 -19.47
C VAL A 243 -33.75 -2.52 -20.00
N GLN A 244 -34.77 -2.98 -20.72
CA GLN A 244 -34.70 -4.23 -21.47
C GLN A 244 -34.12 -3.93 -22.86
N VAL A 245 -33.01 -4.57 -23.19
CA VAL A 245 -32.36 -4.53 -24.51
C VAL A 245 -32.52 -5.90 -25.15
N SER A 246 -33.40 -6.00 -26.16
CA SER A 246 -33.60 -7.25 -26.90
C SER A 246 -32.54 -7.37 -27.98
N VAL A 247 -31.73 -8.44 -27.93
CA VAL A 247 -30.63 -8.72 -28.85
C VAL A 247 -30.97 -9.94 -29.70
N SER A 248 -30.74 -9.85 -31.01
CA SER A 248 -30.87 -10.96 -31.95
C SER A 248 -29.74 -10.95 -32.98
N ASN A 249 -29.02 -12.07 -33.06
CA ASN A 249 -27.82 -12.26 -33.89
C ASN A 249 -26.78 -11.13 -33.70
N GLY A 250 -26.54 -10.75 -32.45
CA GLY A 250 -25.58 -9.71 -32.09
C GLY A 250 -26.04 -8.28 -32.40
N LYS A 251 -27.33 -8.08 -32.72
CA LYS A 251 -27.89 -6.75 -33.00
C LYS A 251 -29.04 -6.42 -32.05
N VAL A 252 -29.10 -5.18 -31.60
CA VAL A 252 -30.25 -4.67 -30.84
C VAL A 252 -31.47 -4.58 -31.76
N THR A 253 -32.58 -5.20 -31.35
CA THR A 253 -33.85 -5.18 -32.08
C THR A 253 -34.92 -4.33 -31.40
N ALA A 254 -34.82 -4.14 -30.08
CA ALA A 254 -35.72 -3.30 -29.30
C ALA A 254 -35.07 -2.85 -27.99
N VAL A 255 -35.46 -1.68 -27.49
CA VAL A 255 -35.05 -1.13 -26.20
C VAL A 255 -36.29 -0.61 -25.48
N TYR A 256 -36.56 -1.08 -24.26
CA TYR A 256 -37.72 -0.70 -23.47
C TYR A 256 -37.30 -0.22 -22.08
N PRO A 257 -37.49 1.07 -21.75
CA PRO A 257 -37.31 1.55 -20.39
C PRO A 257 -38.45 1.06 -19.48
N MET A 258 -38.11 0.73 -18.25
CA MET A 258 -38.97 0.17 -17.22
C MET A 258 -38.73 0.94 -15.92
N LEU A 259 -39.79 1.09 -15.14
CA LEU A 259 -39.73 1.66 -13.81
C LEU A 259 -40.59 0.82 -12.87
N LEU A 260 -40.01 0.43 -11.74
CA LEU A 260 -40.70 -0.34 -10.71
C LEU A 260 -40.81 0.49 -9.43
N PRO A 261 -41.97 1.07 -9.13
CA PRO A 261 -42.18 1.85 -7.90
C PRO A 261 -42.02 0.98 -6.64
N ALA A 262 -41.43 1.53 -5.58
CA ALA A 262 -41.32 0.84 -4.30
C ALA A 262 -42.70 0.49 -3.71
N SER A 263 -43.70 1.35 -3.92
CA SER A 263 -45.09 1.08 -3.52
C SER A 263 -45.63 -0.23 -4.10
N ASP A 264 -45.23 -0.55 -5.32
CA ASP A 264 -45.70 -1.73 -6.05
C ASP A 264 -45.00 -3.01 -5.56
N VAL A 265 -43.78 -2.89 -5.06
CA VAL A 265 -43.02 -4.00 -4.46
C VAL A 265 -43.44 -4.23 -2.99
N LEU A 266 -43.73 -3.15 -2.26
CA LEU A 266 -44.15 -3.20 -0.86
C LEU A 266 -45.60 -3.66 -0.71
N ASP A 267 -46.49 -3.32 -1.64
CA ASP A 267 -47.88 -3.80 -1.69
C ASP A 267 -48.27 -4.27 -3.10
N PRO A 268 -47.82 -5.47 -3.52
CA PRO A 268 -48.07 -5.97 -4.87
C PRO A 268 -49.55 -6.20 -5.17
N THR A 269 -50.40 -6.36 -4.14
CA THR A 269 -51.84 -6.52 -4.32
C THR A 269 -52.51 -5.26 -4.87
N LYS A 270 -51.87 -4.10 -4.69
CA LYS A 270 -52.30 -2.82 -5.25
C LYS A 270 -51.58 -2.46 -6.53
N SER A 271 -50.46 -3.10 -6.85
CA SER A 271 -49.71 -2.87 -8.09
C SER A 271 -50.50 -3.27 -9.33
N ALA A 272 -50.67 -2.34 -10.26
CA ALA A 272 -51.22 -2.62 -11.58
C ALA A 272 -50.25 -3.46 -12.43
N ILE A 273 -48.94 -3.31 -12.21
CA ILE A 273 -47.89 -4.09 -12.87
C ILE A 273 -47.96 -5.54 -12.41
N ALA A 274 -47.97 -5.80 -11.10
CA ALA A 274 -48.08 -7.15 -10.57
C ALA A 274 -49.36 -7.85 -11.06
N LYS A 275 -50.50 -7.14 -11.12
CA LYS A 275 -51.77 -7.70 -11.67
C LYS A 275 -51.66 -8.09 -13.13
N THR A 276 -51.00 -7.25 -13.93
CA THR A 276 -50.81 -7.49 -15.37
C THR A 276 -49.93 -8.71 -15.61
N TYR A 277 -48.88 -8.90 -14.81
CA TYR A 277 -47.90 -9.98 -15.00
C TYR A 277 -48.15 -11.24 -14.16
N GLU A 278 -49.10 -11.21 -13.21
CA GLU A 278 -49.48 -12.35 -12.36
C GLU A 278 -49.81 -13.64 -13.16
N PRO A 279 -50.54 -13.61 -14.29
CA PRO A 279 -50.80 -14.81 -15.06
C PRO A 279 -49.52 -15.48 -15.59
N PHE A 280 -48.51 -14.69 -15.97
CA PHE A 280 -47.22 -15.19 -16.45
C PHE A 280 -46.38 -15.75 -15.30
N ALA A 281 -46.35 -15.07 -14.15
CA ALA A 281 -45.67 -15.58 -12.96
C ALA A 281 -46.26 -16.91 -12.48
N ARG A 282 -47.60 -17.04 -12.50
CA ARG A 282 -48.29 -18.30 -12.17
C ARG A 282 -47.95 -19.42 -13.13
N ALA A 283 -47.81 -19.13 -14.42
CA ALA A 283 -47.37 -20.11 -15.41
C ALA A 283 -45.94 -20.62 -15.14
N MET A 284 -45.10 -19.82 -14.49
CA MET A 284 -43.74 -20.19 -14.05
C MET A 284 -43.68 -20.79 -12.63
N GLY A 285 -44.83 -20.95 -11.96
CA GLY A 285 -44.91 -21.54 -10.62
C GLY A 285 -44.75 -20.57 -9.44
N TYR A 286 -44.85 -19.26 -9.68
CA TYR A 286 -44.71 -18.22 -8.65
C TYR A 286 -45.93 -17.28 -8.61
N SER A 287 -46.04 -16.43 -7.58
CA SER A 287 -47.04 -15.35 -7.52
C SER A 287 -46.33 -14.03 -7.23
N LEU A 288 -46.71 -12.98 -7.94
CA LEU A 288 -46.26 -11.61 -7.70
C LEU A 288 -47.05 -10.94 -6.58
N MET A 289 -48.14 -11.56 -6.09
CA MET A 289 -49.04 -10.99 -5.07
C MET A 289 -48.53 -11.17 -3.63
N VAL A 290 -47.23 -11.32 -3.44
CA VAL A 290 -46.59 -11.56 -2.14
C VAL A 290 -45.58 -10.45 -1.89
N SER A 291 -45.61 -9.85 -0.69
CA SER A 291 -44.63 -8.84 -0.31
C SER A 291 -43.22 -9.41 -0.24
N VAL A 292 -42.24 -8.60 -0.65
CA VAL A 292 -40.83 -9.01 -0.66
C VAL A 292 -40.26 -8.98 0.77
N PRO A 293 -39.77 -10.11 1.31
CA PRO A 293 -39.17 -10.14 2.64
C PRO A 293 -37.80 -9.43 2.65
N GLU A 294 -37.35 -9.04 3.85
CA GLU A 294 -35.99 -8.51 4.03
C GLU A 294 -34.96 -9.62 3.90
N ASP A 295 -33.88 -9.33 3.18
CA ASP A 295 -32.73 -10.22 3.06
C ASP A 295 -31.96 -10.31 4.39
N PRO A 296 -31.87 -11.49 5.02
CA PRO A 296 -31.14 -11.67 6.28
C PRO A 296 -29.67 -11.25 6.20
N ALA A 297 -29.02 -11.39 5.03
CA ALA A 297 -27.62 -11.00 4.85
C ALA A 297 -27.45 -9.48 4.98
N ILE A 298 -28.30 -8.71 4.29
CA ILE A 298 -28.29 -7.25 4.40
C ILE A 298 -28.71 -6.80 5.80
N VAL A 299 -29.74 -7.44 6.39
CA VAL A 299 -30.17 -7.16 7.76
C VAL A 299 -29.04 -7.38 8.78
N SER A 300 -28.16 -8.37 8.57
CA SER A 300 -27.01 -8.58 9.45
C SER A 300 -25.97 -7.46 9.37
N MET A 301 -25.88 -6.77 8.22
CA MET A 301 -24.93 -5.68 7.97
C MET A 301 -25.47 -4.34 8.47
N ILE A 302 -26.72 -4.02 8.17
CA ILE A 302 -27.31 -2.70 8.46
C ILE A 302 -28.36 -2.71 9.57
N GLY A 303 -28.69 -3.85 10.15
CA GLY A 303 -29.77 -4.00 11.13
C GLY A 303 -31.15 -4.20 10.49
N ALA A 304 -32.09 -4.71 11.28
CA ALA A 304 -33.48 -4.89 10.83
C ALA A 304 -34.21 -3.55 10.76
N THR A 305 -35.13 -3.42 9.81
CA THR A 305 -35.94 -2.19 9.69
C THR A 305 -36.66 -1.88 11.00
N PRO A 306 -36.49 -0.67 11.59
CA PRO A 306 -37.13 -0.31 12.84
C PRO A 306 -38.67 -0.38 12.76
N VAL A 307 -39.29 -1.05 13.72
CA VAL A 307 -40.76 -1.08 13.84
C VAL A 307 -41.22 0.31 14.33
N ARG A 308 -41.77 1.14 13.44
CA ARG A 308 -42.34 2.44 13.82
C ARG A 308 -43.51 2.23 14.80
N LYS A 309 -43.38 2.72 16.04
CA LYS A 309 -44.56 3.13 16.84
C LYS A 309 -45.23 4.28 16.09
N ALA A 310 -46.53 4.19 15.84
CA ALA A 310 -47.30 5.25 15.19
C ALA A 310 -47.04 6.59 15.90
N ALA A 311 -46.56 7.58 15.16
CA ALA A 311 -46.38 8.94 15.66
C ALA A 311 -47.74 9.62 15.82
N GLU A 312 -47.93 10.29 16.95
CA GLU A 312 -49.05 11.21 17.18
C GLU A 312 -49.07 12.32 16.11
N PRO A 313 -50.25 12.83 15.71
CA PRO A 313 -50.35 13.87 14.70
C PRO A 313 -49.64 15.15 15.16
N ALA A 314 -48.70 15.65 14.35
CA ALA A 314 -48.04 16.93 14.59
C ALA A 314 -49.04 18.10 14.54
N LYS A 315 -48.98 18.98 15.54
CA LYS A 315 -49.71 20.26 15.57
C LYS A 315 -49.33 21.14 14.36
N PRO A 316 -50.28 21.92 13.80
CA PRO A 316 -50.00 22.82 12.68
C PRO A 316 -49.08 23.96 13.12
N ALA A 317 -48.11 24.29 12.25
CA ALA A 317 -47.15 25.37 12.44
C ALA A 317 -47.82 26.77 12.32
N PRO A 318 -47.32 27.80 13.02
CA PRO A 318 -47.82 29.17 12.91
C PRO A 318 -47.41 29.84 11.59
N ALA A 319 -48.23 30.79 11.13
CA ALA A 319 -48.05 31.52 9.87
C ALA A 319 -46.77 32.41 9.83
N PRO A 320 -46.20 32.68 8.64
CA PRO A 320 -44.96 33.45 8.50
C PRO A 320 -45.16 34.95 8.77
N ALA A 321 -44.16 35.59 9.38
CA ALA A 321 -44.08 37.04 9.54
C ALA A 321 -43.58 37.72 8.23
N PRO A 322 -43.89 39.02 8.00
CA PRO A 322 -43.59 39.71 6.75
C PRO A 322 -42.09 40.04 6.59
N ALA A 323 -41.63 40.02 5.34
CA ALA A 323 -40.24 40.28 4.95
C ALA A 323 -39.81 41.75 5.18
N PRO A 324 -38.53 42.01 5.57
CA PRO A 324 -37.98 43.36 5.64
C PRO A 324 -37.57 43.90 4.24
N ALA A 325 -37.64 45.23 4.11
CA ALA A 325 -37.39 45.99 2.88
C ALA A 325 -35.91 45.96 2.40
N PRO A 326 -35.65 46.14 1.09
CA PRO A 326 -34.31 46.00 0.51
C PRO A 326 -33.38 47.18 0.82
N ALA A 327 -32.10 46.87 1.09
CA ALA A 327 -31.02 47.83 1.24
C ALA A 327 -30.49 48.31 -0.14
N PRO A 328 -29.96 49.55 -0.25
CA PRO A 328 -29.57 50.15 -1.52
C PRO A 328 -28.25 49.59 -2.08
N ALA A 329 -28.18 49.51 -3.42
CA ALA A 329 -27.07 48.96 -4.18
C ALA A 329 -25.77 49.78 -4.07
N PRO A 330 -24.58 49.13 -4.03
CA PRO A 330 -23.29 49.82 -4.07
C PRO A 330 -22.94 50.33 -5.48
N ALA A 331 -22.21 51.45 -5.52
CA ALA A 331 -21.76 52.15 -6.72
C ALA A 331 -20.68 51.36 -7.52
N PRO A 332 -20.56 51.58 -8.85
CA PRO A 332 -19.64 50.82 -9.70
C PRO A 332 -18.18 51.17 -9.44
N VAL A 333 -17.36 50.13 -9.24
CA VAL A 333 -15.89 50.22 -9.16
C VAL A 333 -15.30 50.13 -10.56
N ALA A 334 -14.32 50.99 -10.86
CA ALA A 334 -13.64 51.08 -12.15
C ALA A 334 -12.85 49.79 -12.51
N PRO A 335 -12.58 49.51 -13.81
CA PRO A 335 -11.92 48.28 -14.23
C PRO A 335 -10.44 48.26 -13.82
N ALA A 336 -9.99 47.12 -13.28
CA ALA A 336 -8.58 46.84 -13.02
C ALA A 336 -7.80 46.60 -14.34
N PRO A 337 -6.50 46.96 -14.41
CA PRO A 337 -5.68 46.76 -15.60
C PRO A 337 -5.41 45.26 -15.84
N ALA A 338 -5.30 44.88 -17.12
CA ALA A 338 -5.13 43.51 -17.57
C ALA A 338 -3.84 42.86 -17.00
N PRO A 339 -3.87 41.55 -16.67
CA PRO A 339 -2.71 40.83 -16.15
C PRO A 339 -1.65 40.65 -17.25
N VAL A 340 -0.39 40.87 -16.87
CA VAL A 340 0.78 40.58 -17.69
C VAL A 340 0.96 39.05 -17.71
N VAL A 341 0.97 38.46 -18.90
CA VAL A 341 1.21 37.02 -19.12
C VAL A 341 2.65 36.69 -18.69
N ALA A 342 2.80 35.89 -17.64
CA ALA A 342 4.08 35.30 -17.28
C ALA A 342 4.49 34.26 -18.35
N PRO A 343 5.79 34.15 -18.70
CA PRO A 343 6.25 33.18 -19.68
C PRO A 343 5.95 31.75 -19.21
N ALA A 344 5.52 30.89 -20.15
CA ALA A 344 5.24 29.48 -19.89
C ALA A 344 6.47 28.77 -19.31
N ALA A 345 6.25 27.94 -18.29
CA ALA A 345 7.28 27.07 -17.73
C ALA A 345 7.83 26.14 -18.83
N PRO A 346 9.15 25.87 -18.89
CA PRO A 346 9.73 24.95 -19.85
C PRO A 346 9.11 23.55 -19.70
N LYS A 347 8.80 22.90 -20.82
CA LYS A 347 8.29 21.51 -20.85
C LYS A 347 9.34 20.58 -20.21
N ALA A 348 8.90 19.71 -19.30
CA ALA A 348 9.74 18.66 -18.73
C ALA A 348 10.31 17.76 -19.84
N VAL A 349 11.58 17.42 -19.73
CA VAL A 349 12.24 16.49 -20.66
C VAL A 349 11.95 15.07 -20.19
N GLU A 350 11.36 14.25 -21.08
CA GLU A 350 11.19 12.81 -20.86
C GLU A 350 12.43 12.05 -21.37
N TYR A 351 12.92 11.13 -20.54
CA TYR A 351 14.01 10.21 -20.80
C TYR A 351 13.46 8.79 -21.05
N PRO A 352 14.28 7.86 -21.57
CA PRO A 352 13.85 6.47 -21.78
C PRO A 352 13.23 5.84 -20.52
N LEU A 353 12.27 4.94 -20.72
CA LEU A 353 11.49 4.28 -19.66
C LEU A 353 10.54 5.21 -18.88
N GLY A 354 10.16 6.35 -19.48
CA GLY A 354 9.14 7.25 -18.91
C GLY A 354 9.66 8.16 -17.79
N VAL A 355 10.98 8.20 -17.59
CA VAL A 355 11.61 9.02 -16.54
C VAL A 355 11.50 10.51 -16.91
N THR A 356 10.90 11.31 -16.04
CA THR A 356 10.79 12.77 -16.22
C THR A 356 11.88 13.51 -15.46
N GLU A 357 12.46 14.57 -16.03
CA GLU A 357 13.44 15.40 -15.33
C GLU A 357 12.84 16.13 -14.12
N ILE A 358 13.45 16.00 -12.93
CA ILE A 358 13.12 16.82 -11.75
C ILE A 358 14.11 17.98 -11.67
N VAL A 359 13.63 19.22 -11.81
CA VAL A 359 14.46 20.42 -11.72
C VAL A 359 14.56 20.86 -10.26
N LYS A 360 15.72 20.65 -9.64
CA LYS A 360 15.99 21.01 -8.25
C LYS A 360 16.44 22.47 -8.10
N ASN A 361 17.22 22.97 -9.06
CA ASN A 361 17.62 24.38 -9.13
C ASN A 361 17.77 24.81 -10.61
N ASN A 362 17.39 26.03 -10.96
CA ASN A 362 17.55 26.59 -12.30
C ASN A 362 17.96 28.08 -12.32
N ASP A 363 18.82 28.50 -11.38
CA ASP A 363 19.39 29.84 -11.34
C ASP A 363 20.44 30.11 -12.45
N GLY A 364 20.84 29.07 -13.18
CA GLY A 364 21.78 29.15 -14.30
C GLY A 364 23.25 29.30 -13.89
N ALA A 365 23.56 29.08 -12.61
CA ALA A 365 24.92 29.14 -12.07
C ALA A 365 25.84 28.14 -12.78
N LYS A 366 27.02 28.62 -13.23
CA LYS A 366 28.03 27.78 -13.90
C LYS A 366 29.08 27.21 -12.95
N GLU A 367 29.11 27.70 -11.72
CA GLU A 367 30.00 27.24 -10.66
C GLU A 367 29.20 27.22 -9.34
N PHE A 368 29.06 26.05 -8.73
CA PHE A 368 28.29 25.86 -7.50
C PHE A 368 28.71 24.57 -6.80
N ASP A 369 28.35 24.47 -5.52
CA ASP A 369 28.46 23.23 -4.75
C ASP A 369 27.12 22.49 -4.74
N LEU A 370 27.15 21.20 -5.06
CA LEU A 370 26.03 20.27 -4.94
C LEU A 370 26.26 19.37 -3.73
N PHE A 371 25.27 19.27 -2.85
CA PHE A 371 25.34 18.50 -1.62
C PHE A 371 24.48 17.24 -1.72
N ILE A 372 25.11 16.07 -1.71
CA ILE A 372 24.41 14.80 -1.68
C ILE A 372 24.39 14.32 -0.22
N VAL A 373 23.25 14.45 0.43
CA VAL A 373 23.00 13.91 1.76
C VAL A 373 22.56 12.47 1.60
N HIS A 374 23.12 11.56 2.38
CA HIS A 374 22.70 10.16 2.31
C HIS A 374 22.66 9.44 3.64
N THR A 375 21.82 8.42 3.70
CA THR A 375 21.65 7.47 4.81
C THR A 375 21.50 6.06 4.24
N ASN A 376 21.62 5.06 5.11
CA ASN A 376 21.42 3.65 4.79
C ASN A 376 21.14 2.89 6.10
N ASP A 377 20.40 1.78 6.03
CA ASP A 377 20.18 0.85 7.13
C ASP A 377 19.66 1.57 8.40
N VAL A 378 18.74 2.52 8.21
CA VAL A 378 18.14 3.28 9.31
C VAL A 378 17.30 2.38 10.20
N HIS A 379 16.72 1.32 9.63
CA HIS A 379 15.90 0.33 10.30
C HIS A 379 14.84 0.93 11.24
N ALA A 380 14.18 1.99 10.80
CA ALA A 380 13.17 2.70 11.58
C ALA A 380 13.63 3.26 12.95
N ARG A 381 14.92 3.54 13.17
CA ARG A 381 15.43 4.26 14.36
C ARG A 381 15.10 5.77 14.26
N ILE A 382 13.80 6.07 14.23
CA ILE A 382 13.26 7.39 13.92
C ILE A 382 13.28 8.34 15.12
N VAL A 383 13.48 7.84 16.35
CA VAL A 383 13.70 8.67 17.55
C VAL A 383 15.06 8.39 18.21
N PRO A 384 15.65 9.36 18.94
CA PRO A 384 16.95 9.17 19.60
C PRO A 384 16.99 7.99 20.58
N ALA A 385 15.85 7.65 21.20
CA ALA A 385 15.74 6.54 22.13
C ALA A 385 16.05 5.18 21.48
N ASP A 386 15.94 5.09 20.14
CA ASP A 386 16.23 3.86 19.39
C ASP A 386 17.73 3.70 19.06
N GLY A 387 18.58 4.64 19.48
CA GLY A 387 20.05 4.53 19.38
C GLY A 387 20.71 5.33 18.24
N GLY A 388 19.95 6.15 17.51
CA GLY A 388 20.43 7.07 16.47
C GLY A 388 20.18 8.55 16.82
N MET A 389 20.28 9.45 15.83
CA MET A 389 19.89 10.87 16.04
C MET A 389 18.39 11.13 15.91
N GLY A 390 17.65 10.22 15.27
CA GLY A 390 16.22 10.36 14.96
C GLY A 390 15.93 11.33 13.79
N TYR A 391 14.76 11.14 13.18
CA TYR A 391 14.33 11.89 11.99
C TYR A 391 13.95 13.34 12.27
N SER A 392 13.54 13.65 13.50
CA SER A 392 13.22 15.03 13.88
C SER A 392 14.43 15.97 13.81
N LYS A 393 15.60 15.53 14.31
CA LYS A 393 16.83 16.32 14.22
C LYS A 393 17.40 16.33 12.80
N LEU A 394 17.29 15.20 12.08
CA LEU A 394 17.66 15.15 10.67
C LEU A 394 16.83 16.13 9.83
N SER A 395 15.51 16.19 10.05
CA SER A 395 14.63 17.15 9.38
C SER A 395 15.06 18.60 9.64
N THR A 396 15.40 18.95 10.88
CA THR A 396 15.97 20.27 11.19
C THR A 396 17.25 20.54 10.39
N MET A 397 18.17 19.57 10.33
CA MET A 397 19.42 19.72 9.56
C MET A 397 19.14 19.92 8.07
N LEU A 398 18.23 19.15 7.49
CA LEU A 398 17.83 19.24 6.08
C LEU A 398 17.14 20.57 5.78
N LYS A 399 16.23 21.04 6.64
CA LYS A 399 15.57 22.35 6.53
C LYS A 399 16.58 23.49 6.59
N VAL A 400 17.57 23.42 7.47
CA VAL A 400 18.67 24.40 7.52
C VAL A 400 19.50 24.35 6.23
N GLY A 401 19.87 23.15 5.76
CA GLY A 401 20.63 22.99 4.51
C GLY A 401 19.89 23.57 3.30
N ARG A 402 18.60 23.25 3.14
CA ARG A 402 17.73 23.80 2.09
C ARG A 402 17.55 25.31 2.21
N GLY A 403 17.56 25.85 3.42
CA GLY A 403 17.55 27.30 3.64
C GLY A 403 18.83 28.02 3.19
N LEU A 404 19.93 27.28 2.98
CA LEU A 404 21.20 27.81 2.49
C LEU A 404 21.36 27.63 0.97
N THR A 405 20.86 26.53 0.40
CA THR A 405 20.96 26.24 -1.02
C THR A 405 19.92 25.23 -1.49
N ASP A 406 19.44 25.42 -2.72
CA ASP A 406 18.60 24.44 -3.43
C ASP A 406 19.42 23.35 -4.14
N ASN A 407 20.76 23.43 -4.12
CA ASN A 407 21.65 22.42 -4.68
C ASN A 407 21.88 21.26 -3.69
N ILE A 408 20.79 20.60 -3.30
CA ILE A 408 20.80 19.48 -2.37
C ILE A 408 20.01 18.30 -2.93
N LEU A 409 20.56 17.10 -2.77
CA LEU A 409 19.95 15.83 -3.12
C LEU A 409 20.02 14.91 -1.89
N VAL A 410 18.89 14.33 -1.48
CA VAL A 410 18.79 13.53 -0.25
C VAL A 410 18.41 12.10 -0.63
N LEU A 411 19.27 11.13 -0.33
CA LEU A 411 19.16 9.75 -0.81
C LEU A 411 19.23 8.74 0.34
N ASP A 412 18.47 7.65 0.26
CA ASP A 412 18.61 6.53 1.21
C ASP A 412 18.93 5.21 0.48
N ALA A 413 19.93 4.48 0.97
CA ALA A 413 20.38 3.24 0.36
C ALA A 413 19.66 1.97 0.88
N GLY A 414 18.48 2.10 1.48
CA GLY A 414 17.56 1.00 1.81
C GLY A 414 17.61 0.51 3.25
N ASP A 415 16.72 -0.44 3.55
CA ASP A 415 16.46 -0.97 4.89
C ASP A 415 15.97 0.10 5.87
N VAL A 416 14.96 0.85 5.44
CA VAL A 416 14.38 1.96 6.20
C VAL A 416 13.11 1.55 6.95
N THR A 417 12.28 0.67 6.37
CA THR A 417 10.89 0.46 6.79
C THR A 417 10.68 -0.60 7.89
N HIS A 418 11.74 -1.25 8.35
CA HIS A 418 11.66 -2.34 9.33
C HIS A 418 12.68 -2.20 10.44
N GLY A 419 12.29 -2.56 11.67
CA GLY A 419 13.24 -2.76 12.77
C GLY A 419 12.88 -2.10 14.09
N THR A 420 11.76 -1.39 14.19
CA THR A 420 11.19 -0.91 15.46
C THR A 420 9.70 -1.23 15.51
N ASN A 421 9.13 -1.39 16.72
CA ASN A 421 7.71 -1.75 16.87
C ASN A 421 6.78 -0.76 16.16
N LEU A 422 7.15 0.53 16.15
CA LEU A 422 6.37 1.57 15.51
C LEU A 422 6.34 1.40 13.99
N ALA A 423 7.45 1.08 13.34
CA ALA A 423 7.41 0.78 11.91
C ALA A 423 6.74 -0.56 11.61
N ASN A 424 7.00 -1.58 12.43
CA ASN A 424 6.54 -2.94 12.18
C ASN A 424 5.03 -3.11 12.34
N MET A 425 4.43 -2.51 13.38
CA MET A 425 2.97 -2.60 13.61
C MET A 425 2.14 -1.80 12.59
N PHE A 426 2.81 -0.95 11.80
CA PHE A 426 2.23 -0.16 10.71
C PHE A 426 2.87 -0.51 9.36
N GLU A 427 3.49 -1.68 9.24
CA GLU A 427 3.96 -2.24 7.98
C GLU A 427 4.79 -1.26 7.14
N GLY A 428 5.66 -0.49 7.81
CA GLY A 428 6.57 0.48 7.18
C GLY A 428 5.97 1.85 6.86
N GLU A 429 4.65 2.03 6.96
CA GLU A 429 3.95 3.27 6.57
C GLU A 429 4.50 4.51 7.27
N THR A 430 4.75 4.40 8.58
CA THR A 430 5.30 5.48 9.39
C THR A 430 6.63 6.00 8.83
N VAL A 431 7.48 5.10 8.34
CA VAL A 431 8.78 5.50 7.78
C VAL A 431 8.58 6.11 6.40
N GLY A 432 7.72 5.54 5.55
CA GLY A 432 7.43 6.07 4.22
C GLY A 432 6.97 7.54 4.26
N VAL A 433 6.02 7.86 5.15
CA VAL A 433 5.56 9.24 5.37
C VAL A 433 6.69 10.14 5.86
N LEU A 434 7.54 9.63 6.75
CA LEU A 434 8.67 10.43 7.24
C LEU A 434 9.72 10.72 6.15
N LEU A 435 9.96 9.79 5.22
CA LEU A 435 10.87 10.05 4.10
C LEU A 435 10.37 11.22 3.25
N ASP A 436 9.06 11.28 2.97
CA ASP A 436 8.43 12.42 2.30
C ASP A 436 8.52 13.71 3.14
N MET A 437 8.16 13.66 4.43
CA MET A 437 8.24 14.84 5.32
C MET A 437 9.66 15.43 5.40
N LEU A 438 10.68 14.56 5.36
CA LEU A 438 12.09 14.96 5.34
C LEU A 438 12.55 15.38 3.93
N GLY A 439 11.76 15.14 2.90
CA GLY A 439 12.03 15.46 1.50
C GLY A 439 13.15 14.61 0.90
N TYR A 440 13.17 13.32 1.19
CA TYR A 440 14.05 12.40 0.45
C TYR A 440 13.69 12.41 -1.03
N ASP A 441 14.71 12.46 -1.88
CA ASP A 441 14.56 12.49 -3.33
C ASP A 441 14.45 11.08 -3.92
N ALA A 442 15.24 10.13 -3.39
CA ALA A 442 15.12 8.73 -3.78
C ALA A 442 15.58 7.76 -2.68
N VAL A 443 15.03 6.55 -2.72
CA VAL A 443 15.42 5.42 -1.90
C VAL A 443 15.61 4.17 -2.76
N ALA A 444 16.66 3.38 -2.52
CA ALA A 444 16.75 2.03 -3.07
C ALA A 444 16.13 1.04 -2.07
N PRO A 445 15.23 0.12 -2.48
CA PRO A 445 14.68 -0.84 -1.54
C PRO A 445 15.76 -1.85 -1.12
N GLY A 446 15.92 -2.03 0.18
CA GLY A 446 16.78 -3.05 0.79
C GLY A 446 16.02 -4.34 1.08
N ASN A 447 16.72 -5.37 1.57
CA ASN A 447 16.08 -6.67 1.80
C ASN A 447 14.98 -6.64 2.85
N HIS A 448 15.13 -5.82 3.90
CA HIS A 448 14.16 -5.70 4.96
C HIS A 448 12.95 -4.84 4.59
N ASP A 449 13.02 -4.06 3.51
CA ASP A 449 11.87 -3.34 2.99
C ASP A 449 10.81 -4.26 2.37
N PHE A 450 11.19 -5.50 2.02
CA PHE A 450 10.28 -6.54 1.56
C PHE A 450 9.64 -7.35 2.71
N ASN A 451 9.93 -7.04 3.98
CA ASN A 451 9.47 -7.87 5.12
C ASN A 451 7.94 -7.95 5.27
N TYR A 452 7.19 -6.98 4.75
CA TYR A 452 5.72 -6.98 4.79
C TYR A 452 5.08 -7.49 3.50
N GLY A 453 5.88 -8.11 2.64
CA GLY A 453 5.46 -8.55 1.31
C GLY A 453 5.75 -7.49 0.24
N ALA A 454 6.10 -7.95 -0.94
CA ALA A 454 6.47 -7.07 -2.03
C ALA A 454 5.30 -6.25 -2.56
N ASP A 455 4.07 -6.78 -2.54
CA ASP A 455 2.87 -6.03 -2.92
C ASP A 455 2.72 -4.77 -2.06
N ARG A 456 3.01 -4.85 -0.75
CA ARG A 456 2.96 -3.71 0.16
C ARG A 456 4.02 -2.66 -0.18
N LEU A 457 5.25 -3.08 -0.49
CA LEU A 457 6.31 -2.17 -0.90
C LEU A 457 6.04 -1.53 -2.26
N ILE A 458 5.50 -2.29 -3.22
CA ILE A 458 5.11 -1.78 -4.55
C ILE A 458 3.97 -0.75 -4.41
N GLU A 459 2.99 -1.03 -3.56
CA GLU A 459 1.92 -0.09 -3.22
C GLU A 459 2.50 1.20 -2.62
N ALA A 460 3.37 1.08 -1.60
CA ALA A 460 4.01 2.24 -0.97
C ALA A 460 4.87 3.05 -1.96
N ALA A 461 5.60 2.37 -2.84
CA ALA A 461 6.41 3.00 -3.88
C ALA A 461 5.55 3.78 -4.88
N ARG A 462 4.45 3.18 -5.37
CA ARG A 462 3.51 3.86 -6.26
C ARG A 462 2.85 5.06 -5.58
N PHE A 463 2.45 4.90 -4.33
CA PHE A 463 1.89 5.99 -3.53
C PHE A 463 2.90 7.13 -3.35
N ALA A 464 4.15 6.82 -3.02
CA ALA A 464 5.21 7.82 -2.93
C ALA A 464 5.42 8.54 -4.26
N GLU A 465 5.48 7.80 -5.38
CA GLU A 465 5.68 8.38 -6.71
C GLU A 465 4.50 9.25 -7.19
N GLU A 466 3.29 8.94 -6.75
CA GLU A 466 2.05 9.64 -7.10
C GLU A 466 1.86 10.93 -6.30
N TYR A 467 2.12 10.89 -4.98
CA TYR A 467 1.81 11.99 -4.07
C TYR A 467 3.02 12.84 -3.68
N THR A 468 4.24 12.40 -4.01
CA THR A 468 5.49 13.01 -3.53
C THR A 468 6.58 13.00 -4.60
N ASP A 469 7.66 13.74 -4.37
CA ASP A 469 8.85 13.69 -5.23
C ASP A 469 9.78 12.49 -4.94
N LEU A 470 9.49 11.70 -3.89
CA LEU A 470 10.29 10.54 -3.51
C LEU A 470 10.18 9.43 -4.57
N LYS A 471 11.33 8.95 -5.06
CA LYS A 471 11.39 7.82 -6.01
C LYS A 471 11.94 6.57 -5.35
N VAL A 472 11.28 5.43 -5.58
CA VAL A 472 11.81 4.11 -5.16
C VAL A 472 12.49 3.47 -6.35
N LEU A 473 13.82 3.33 -6.28
CA LEU A 473 14.63 3.00 -7.45
C LEU A 473 15.24 1.61 -7.36
N SER A 474 15.01 0.78 -8.38
CA SER A 474 15.73 -0.49 -8.54
C SER A 474 15.69 -0.99 -9.98
N ALA A 475 16.86 -1.23 -10.56
CA ALA A 475 16.98 -1.71 -11.94
C ALA A 475 16.89 -3.24 -12.05
N ASN A 476 17.09 -4.00 -10.96
CA ASN A 476 17.31 -5.45 -11.02
C ASN A 476 16.25 -6.29 -10.29
N VAL A 477 15.13 -5.68 -9.91
CA VAL A 477 13.99 -6.38 -9.31
C VAL A 477 12.88 -6.51 -10.34
N LEU A 478 12.53 -7.77 -10.64
CA LEU A 478 11.69 -8.14 -11.76
C LEU A 478 10.45 -8.91 -11.30
N ASP A 479 9.33 -8.71 -11.98
CA ASP A 479 8.15 -9.56 -11.84
C ASP A 479 8.38 -10.95 -12.47
N LYS A 480 7.43 -11.86 -12.29
CA LYS A 480 7.45 -13.22 -12.87
C LYS A 480 7.57 -13.28 -14.40
N ASN A 481 7.30 -12.18 -15.11
CA ASN A 481 7.40 -12.08 -16.56
C ASN A 481 8.69 -11.38 -17.02
N GLY A 482 9.53 -10.93 -16.08
CA GLY A 482 10.78 -10.22 -16.36
C GLY A 482 10.63 -8.70 -16.52
N TYR A 483 9.50 -8.10 -16.15
CA TYR A 483 9.31 -6.64 -16.16
C TYR A 483 9.85 -6.01 -14.87
N LEU A 484 10.39 -4.80 -14.98
CA LEU A 484 10.84 -4.01 -13.84
C LEU A 484 9.67 -3.70 -12.89
N LEU A 485 9.87 -3.95 -11.59
CA LEU A 485 8.88 -3.60 -10.57
C LEU A 485 8.99 -2.15 -10.09
N PHE A 486 10.19 -1.58 -10.18
CA PHE A 486 10.49 -0.21 -9.78
C PHE A 486 11.11 0.56 -10.93
N GLN A 487 11.07 1.89 -10.85
CA GLN A 487 11.79 2.73 -11.80
C GLN A 487 13.30 2.46 -11.67
N PRO A 488 14.04 2.23 -12.76
CA PRO A 488 15.46 1.84 -12.66
C PRO A 488 16.38 3.02 -12.31
N TYR A 489 16.02 4.24 -12.71
CA TYR A 489 16.79 5.45 -12.43
C TYR A 489 15.90 6.70 -12.44
N GLN A 490 16.36 7.79 -11.80
CA GLN A 490 15.73 9.11 -11.84
C GLN A 490 16.77 10.18 -12.21
N VAL A 491 16.35 11.23 -12.95
CA VAL A 491 17.23 12.34 -13.34
C VAL A 491 16.85 13.61 -12.57
N TYR A 492 17.86 14.27 -11.99
CA TYR A 492 17.75 15.54 -11.28
C TYR A 492 18.62 16.61 -11.95
N ASN A 493 18.07 17.82 -12.12
CA ASN A 493 18.74 18.93 -12.78
C ASN A 493 19.05 20.05 -11.79
N PHE A 494 20.33 20.45 -11.76
CA PHE A 494 20.87 21.54 -10.96
C PHE A 494 21.58 22.54 -11.88
N ASN A 495 20.94 23.67 -12.18
CA ASN A 495 21.54 24.74 -13.01
C ASN A 495 21.99 24.26 -14.40
N GLY A 496 21.32 23.25 -14.96
CA GLY A 496 21.65 22.59 -16.21
C GLY A 496 22.69 21.47 -16.09
N PHE A 497 23.23 21.20 -14.89
CA PHE A 497 24.03 20.01 -14.59
C PHE A 497 23.11 18.88 -14.15
N LYS A 498 23.14 17.77 -14.89
CA LYS A 498 22.18 16.68 -14.73
C LYS A 498 22.83 15.50 -14.02
N VAL A 499 22.15 14.98 -13.01
CA VAL A 499 22.57 13.84 -12.20
C VAL A 499 21.56 12.72 -12.37
N ALA A 500 21.99 11.53 -12.80
CA ALA A 500 21.18 10.33 -12.72
C ALA A 500 21.46 9.57 -11.43
N VAL A 501 20.41 9.12 -10.76
CA VAL A 501 20.47 8.17 -9.65
C VAL A 501 19.93 6.84 -10.14
N VAL A 502 20.75 5.79 -10.16
CA VAL A 502 20.41 4.44 -10.62
C VAL A 502 20.29 3.52 -9.41
N GLY A 503 19.17 2.82 -9.25
CA GLY A 503 18.91 1.95 -8.10
C GLY A 503 19.38 0.51 -8.31
N LEU A 504 19.94 -0.14 -7.28
CA LEU A 504 20.24 -1.57 -7.27
C LEU A 504 19.90 -2.21 -5.92
N THR A 505 19.26 -3.38 -5.93
CA THR A 505 18.85 -4.13 -4.73
C THR A 505 19.57 -5.47 -4.65
N THR A 506 20.04 -5.87 -3.47
CA THR A 506 20.74 -7.15 -3.31
C THR A 506 19.85 -8.35 -3.69
N PRO A 507 20.36 -9.30 -4.50
CA PRO A 507 19.69 -10.57 -4.76
C PRO A 507 19.54 -11.45 -3.52
N ASP A 508 20.32 -11.18 -2.47
CA ASP A 508 20.21 -11.89 -1.21
C ASP A 508 18.86 -11.69 -0.52
N THR A 509 18.10 -10.66 -0.91
CA THR A 509 16.72 -10.42 -0.47
C THR A 509 15.88 -11.71 -0.51
N ALA A 510 16.02 -12.53 -1.57
CA ALA A 510 15.30 -13.81 -1.71
C ALA A 510 15.52 -14.80 -0.55
N THR A 511 16.60 -14.63 0.22
CA THR A 511 16.97 -15.45 1.37
C THR A 511 17.02 -14.68 2.70
N LYS A 512 17.09 -13.35 2.63
CA LYS A 512 17.19 -12.44 3.78
C LYS A 512 15.84 -11.94 4.29
N THR A 513 14.80 -12.04 3.46
CA THR A 513 13.41 -11.98 3.93
C THR A 513 12.74 -13.36 3.85
N HIS A 514 11.54 -13.48 4.41
CA HIS A 514 10.78 -14.72 4.33
C HIS A 514 10.40 -14.99 2.86
N PRO A 515 10.64 -16.20 2.29
CA PRO A 515 10.42 -16.47 0.86
C PRO A 515 9.01 -16.16 0.34
N LYS A 516 7.98 -16.28 1.19
CA LYS A 516 6.60 -15.90 0.84
C LYS A 516 6.43 -14.40 0.55
N ASN A 517 7.25 -13.54 1.15
CA ASN A 517 7.14 -12.10 0.98
C ASN A 517 7.54 -11.65 -0.43
N VAL A 518 8.33 -12.47 -1.12
CA VAL A 518 8.88 -12.19 -2.45
C VAL A 518 8.45 -13.24 -3.46
N GLU A 519 7.32 -13.91 -3.21
CA GLU A 519 6.79 -14.90 -4.13
C GLU A 519 6.44 -14.26 -5.48
N GLY A 520 6.91 -14.86 -6.57
CA GLY A 520 6.69 -14.34 -7.92
C GLY A 520 7.57 -13.17 -8.33
N ILE A 521 8.60 -12.84 -7.53
CA ILE A 521 9.59 -11.81 -7.83
C ILE A 521 10.96 -12.44 -8.04
N THR A 522 11.71 -11.88 -8.98
CA THR A 522 13.09 -12.27 -9.26
C THR A 522 14.01 -11.10 -8.96
N PHE A 523 15.04 -11.34 -8.16
CA PHE A 523 16.15 -10.42 -7.99
C PHE A 523 17.28 -10.91 -8.90
N ALA A 524 17.54 -10.18 -9.98
CA ALA A 524 18.57 -10.55 -10.96
C ALA A 524 19.95 -10.56 -10.28
N ASN A 525 20.66 -11.69 -10.37
CA ASN A 525 21.94 -11.90 -9.70
C ASN A 525 23.11 -11.82 -10.68
N GLU A 526 23.32 -12.84 -11.53
CA GLU A 526 24.40 -12.77 -12.53
C GLU A 526 24.09 -11.69 -13.58
N GLU A 527 22.81 -11.48 -13.89
CA GLU A 527 22.31 -10.50 -14.86
C GLU A 527 22.39 -9.06 -14.33
N ILE A 528 22.63 -8.84 -13.02
CA ILE A 528 22.73 -7.50 -12.42
C ILE A 528 23.80 -6.64 -13.10
N PHE A 529 24.91 -7.26 -13.54
CA PHE A 529 26.01 -6.56 -14.19
C PHE A 529 25.59 -6.00 -15.55
N GLU A 530 24.82 -6.78 -16.32
CA GLU A 530 24.33 -6.38 -17.63
C GLU A 530 23.22 -5.33 -17.49
N ILE A 531 22.23 -5.59 -16.62
CA ILE A 531 21.09 -4.69 -16.39
C ILE A 531 21.56 -3.35 -15.81
N GLY A 532 22.45 -3.37 -14.83
CA GLY A 532 23.03 -2.16 -14.25
C GLY A 532 23.85 -1.37 -15.27
N GLN A 533 24.65 -2.04 -16.11
CA GLN A 533 25.38 -1.38 -17.20
C GLN A 533 24.42 -0.74 -18.21
N MET A 534 23.33 -1.43 -18.59
CA MET A 534 22.33 -0.88 -19.51
C MET A 534 21.63 0.36 -18.94
N ALA A 535 21.23 0.33 -17.66
CA ALA A 535 20.62 1.49 -17.00
C ALA A 535 21.56 2.70 -16.98
N ILE A 536 22.84 2.47 -16.67
CA ILE A 536 23.88 3.50 -16.68
C ILE A 536 24.11 4.03 -18.10
N ASP A 537 24.30 3.16 -19.09
CA ASP A 537 24.56 3.56 -20.48
C ASP A 537 23.38 4.35 -21.06
N MET A 538 22.16 4.00 -20.67
CA MET A 538 20.94 4.72 -21.04
C MET A 538 20.90 6.12 -20.43
N ALA A 539 21.14 6.24 -19.12
CA ALA A 539 21.15 7.54 -18.45
C ALA A 539 22.30 8.44 -18.93
N LYS A 540 23.49 7.85 -19.14
CA LYS A 540 24.74 8.56 -19.50
C LYS A 540 24.67 9.36 -20.80
N GLN A 541 23.75 9.01 -21.70
CA GLN A 541 23.54 9.77 -22.93
C GLN A 541 22.99 11.17 -22.68
N TYR A 542 22.43 11.41 -21.50
CA TYR A 542 21.65 12.60 -21.20
C TYR A 542 22.08 13.35 -19.93
N VAL A 543 22.98 12.77 -19.13
CA VAL A 543 23.40 13.33 -17.84
C VAL A 543 24.91 13.57 -17.76
N ASP A 544 25.31 14.39 -16.79
CA ASP A 544 26.71 14.77 -16.57
C ASP A 544 27.38 13.96 -15.44
N TYR A 545 26.58 13.36 -14.55
CA TYR A 545 27.06 12.61 -13.38
C TYR A 545 26.14 11.44 -13.04
N ILE A 546 26.72 10.31 -12.65
CA ILE A 546 25.98 9.08 -12.33
C ILE A 546 26.25 8.65 -10.89
N ILE A 547 25.18 8.59 -10.12
CA ILE A 547 25.12 8.01 -8.79
C ILE A 547 24.47 6.63 -8.91
N VAL A 548 25.10 5.59 -8.38
CA VAL A 548 24.43 4.33 -8.09
C VAL A 548 24.01 4.34 -6.61
N LEU A 549 22.71 4.20 -6.37
CA LEU A 549 22.11 4.02 -5.06
C LEU A 549 21.86 2.52 -4.87
N GLY A 550 22.76 1.87 -4.16
CA GLY A 550 22.77 0.42 -4.01
C GLY A 550 22.44 -0.02 -2.60
N HIS A 551 21.71 -1.12 -2.49
CA HIS A 551 21.63 -1.91 -1.26
C HIS A 551 22.29 -3.27 -1.53
N ILE A 552 23.61 -3.29 -1.75
CA ILE A 552 24.37 -4.48 -2.15
C ILE A 552 25.24 -5.00 -1.01
N GLY A 553 25.95 -4.11 -0.32
CA GLY A 553 26.85 -4.46 0.77
C GLY A 553 28.27 -4.81 0.33
N MET A 554 29.20 -4.69 1.28
CA MET A 554 30.63 -4.95 1.06
C MET A 554 31.09 -6.34 1.51
N ASP A 555 30.28 -7.04 2.30
CA ASP A 555 30.63 -8.34 2.87
C ASP A 555 30.15 -9.49 1.96
N PRO A 556 30.97 -10.53 1.72
CA PRO A 556 30.61 -11.64 0.83
C PRO A 556 29.69 -12.68 1.50
N ASP A 557 28.93 -12.26 2.52
CA ASP A 557 28.25 -13.15 3.45
C ASP A 557 26.88 -13.66 2.92
N GLY A 558 26.42 -13.08 1.80
CA GLY A 558 25.20 -13.44 1.09
C GLY A 558 25.29 -14.72 0.24
N ALA A 559 24.14 -15.30 -0.08
CA ALA A 559 24.03 -16.41 -1.02
C ALA A 559 24.38 -16.02 -2.47
N SER A 560 24.25 -14.74 -2.81
CA SER A 560 24.56 -14.16 -4.12
C SER A 560 26.06 -14.10 -4.40
N GLY A 561 26.88 -13.91 -3.36
CA GLY A 561 28.31 -13.63 -3.47
C GLY A 561 28.64 -12.28 -4.12
N LEU A 562 27.64 -11.39 -4.30
CA LEU A 562 27.84 -10.04 -4.79
C LEU A 562 28.36 -9.13 -3.68
N THR A 563 29.25 -8.23 -4.06
CA THR A 563 29.75 -7.16 -3.21
C THR A 563 29.86 -5.88 -4.02
N THR A 564 29.83 -4.73 -3.35
CA THR A 564 29.92 -3.42 -4.01
C THR A 564 31.22 -3.24 -4.79
N ASP A 565 32.34 -3.78 -4.32
CA ASP A 565 33.60 -3.74 -5.09
C ASP A 565 33.52 -4.59 -6.36
N LEU A 566 32.80 -5.72 -6.35
CA LEU A 566 32.59 -6.53 -7.55
C LEU A 566 31.72 -5.80 -8.57
N ILE A 567 30.65 -5.13 -8.12
CA ILE A 567 29.78 -4.30 -8.96
C ILE A 567 30.58 -3.18 -9.61
N VAL A 568 31.28 -2.37 -8.82
CA VAL A 568 32.08 -1.23 -9.33
C VAL A 568 33.20 -1.68 -10.27
N ASN A 569 33.78 -2.86 -10.05
CA ASN A 569 34.80 -3.39 -10.96
C ASN A 569 34.24 -3.84 -12.32
N LYS A 570 33.01 -4.38 -12.36
CA LYS A 570 32.40 -4.92 -13.57
C LYS A 570 31.54 -3.91 -14.34
N ILE A 571 30.84 -3.02 -13.64
CA ILE A 571 29.99 -1.99 -14.22
C ILE A 571 30.79 -0.69 -14.36
N LYS A 572 30.80 -0.09 -15.55
CA LYS A 572 31.58 1.10 -15.88
C LYS A 572 30.70 2.34 -15.93
N GLY A 573 31.30 3.49 -15.60
CA GLY A 573 30.65 4.80 -15.71
C GLY A 573 29.93 5.27 -14.45
N ILE A 574 30.19 4.64 -13.30
CA ILE A 574 29.70 5.07 -11.99
C ILE A 574 30.65 6.13 -11.43
N ASP A 575 30.16 7.32 -11.10
CA ASP A 575 30.98 8.36 -10.49
C ASP A 575 30.94 8.26 -8.95
N LEU A 576 29.74 8.06 -8.38
CA LEU A 576 29.51 7.86 -6.96
C LEU A 576 28.64 6.60 -6.74
N PHE A 577 29.02 5.77 -5.78
CA PHE A 577 28.24 4.65 -5.29
C PHE A 577 27.88 4.89 -3.82
N ILE A 578 26.59 5.02 -3.54
CA ILE A 578 26.05 5.13 -2.18
C ILE A 578 25.48 3.76 -1.83
N ASP A 579 26.05 3.09 -0.85
CA ASP A 579 25.72 1.70 -0.52
C ASP A 579 25.12 1.55 0.89
N GLY A 580 24.55 0.38 1.18
CA GLY A 580 24.01 -0.04 2.47
C GLY A 580 24.29 -1.53 2.77
N HIS A 581 23.35 -2.21 3.41
CA HIS A 581 23.29 -3.66 3.68
C HIS A 581 24.33 -4.20 4.69
N SER A 582 25.61 -3.91 4.47
CA SER A 582 26.71 -4.43 5.31
C SER A 582 26.95 -3.66 6.61
N HIS A 583 26.24 -2.54 6.82
CA HIS A 583 26.44 -1.62 7.95
C HIS A 583 27.89 -1.10 8.05
N THR A 584 28.61 -1.03 6.93
CA THR A 584 30.00 -0.61 6.86
C THR A 584 30.12 0.89 7.10
N LEU A 585 30.99 1.29 8.01
CA LEU A 585 31.27 2.70 8.29
C LEU A 585 32.46 3.21 7.45
N LEU A 586 32.20 3.99 6.40
CA LEU A 586 33.24 4.58 5.55
C LEU A 586 33.46 6.07 5.88
N LYS A 587 34.27 6.36 6.90
CA LYS A 587 34.50 7.73 7.42
C LYS A 587 34.93 8.78 6.38
N GLN A 588 35.58 8.36 5.31
CA GLN A 588 36.09 9.24 4.24
C GLN A 588 35.70 8.72 2.85
N GLY A 589 34.74 7.79 2.78
CA GLY A 589 34.50 6.97 1.60
C GLY A 589 35.67 6.03 1.27
N MET A 590 35.50 5.26 0.19
CA MET A 590 36.50 4.37 -0.39
C MET A 590 36.53 4.57 -1.90
N LYS A 591 37.70 4.68 -2.52
CA LYS A 591 37.80 4.84 -3.98
C LYS A 591 38.24 3.54 -4.65
N ILE A 592 37.48 3.08 -5.65
CA ILE A 592 37.83 1.95 -6.50
C ILE A 592 37.82 2.43 -7.95
N GLY A 593 38.99 2.42 -8.60
CA GLY A 593 39.14 3.08 -9.90
C GLY A 593 38.81 4.57 -9.80
N ASP A 594 37.86 5.03 -10.62
CA ASP A 594 37.37 6.41 -10.61
C ASP A 594 36.16 6.63 -9.69
N THR A 595 35.50 5.55 -9.26
CA THR A 595 34.27 5.58 -8.46
C THR A 595 34.56 5.79 -6.98
N LEU A 596 33.88 6.76 -6.36
CA LEU A 596 33.85 6.93 -4.92
C LEU A 596 32.69 6.11 -4.33
N ILE A 597 32.95 5.36 -3.26
CA ILE A 597 31.97 4.55 -2.53
C ILE A 597 31.79 5.16 -1.15
N VAL A 598 30.55 5.32 -0.69
CA VAL A 598 30.20 5.87 0.63
C VAL A 598 29.12 5.03 1.32
N GLN A 599 29.20 4.93 2.64
CA GLN A 599 28.25 4.23 3.51
C GLN A 599 28.36 4.79 4.94
N THR A 600 27.23 4.86 5.66
CA THR A 600 27.11 5.62 6.92
C THR A 600 27.15 4.75 8.19
N GLY A 601 27.35 3.45 8.05
CA GLY A 601 27.10 2.50 9.13
C GLY A 601 25.61 2.15 9.19
N ASP A 602 25.00 2.19 10.37
CA ASP A 602 23.63 1.77 10.62
C ASP A 602 22.87 2.74 11.54
N TYR A 603 21.54 2.56 11.60
CA TYR A 603 20.65 3.08 12.65
C TYR A 603 20.66 4.60 12.79
N LEU A 604 20.99 5.32 11.72
CA LEU A 604 21.12 6.77 11.72
C LEU A 604 22.11 7.27 12.81
N LYS A 605 23.14 6.47 13.09
CA LYS A 605 24.27 6.88 13.94
C LYS A 605 25.16 7.89 13.24
N ASN A 606 25.09 7.98 11.91
CA ASN A 606 25.72 9.00 11.10
C ASN A 606 24.78 9.40 9.95
N VAL A 607 24.96 10.63 9.48
CA VAL A 607 24.42 11.09 8.18
C VAL A 607 25.60 11.35 7.27
N GLY A 608 25.54 10.83 6.05
CA GLY A 608 26.55 11.06 5.03
C GLY A 608 26.30 12.36 4.28
N LEU A 609 27.38 13.06 3.94
CA LEU A 609 27.36 14.24 3.09
C LEU A 609 28.50 14.15 2.08
N VAL A 610 28.18 14.21 0.79
CA VAL A 610 29.16 14.32 -0.29
C VAL A 610 28.97 15.67 -0.98
N GLN A 611 29.94 16.55 -0.81
CA GLN A 611 29.96 17.83 -1.55
C GLN A 611 30.66 17.63 -2.89
N LEU A 612 29.99 17.98 -3.98
CA LEU A 612 30.53 18.04 -5.33
C LEU A 612 30.73 19.50 -5.74
N HIS A 613 31.96 19.87 -6.09
CA HIS A 613 32.24 21.20 -6.66
C HIS A 613 32.09 21.15 -8.18
N VAL A 614 30.99 21.70 -8.69
CA VAL A 614 30.64 21.70 -10.11
C VAL A 614 31.08 23.01 -10.76
N LYS A 615 31.83 22.91 -11.86
CA LYS A 615 32.28 24.06 -12.66
C LYS A 615 32.16 23.77 -14.15
N ASN A 616 31.42 24.61 -14.86
CA ASN A 616 31.16 24.49 -16.30
C ASN A 616 30.68 23.09 -16.72
N GLY A 617 29.74 22.54 -15.96
CA GLY A 617 29.14 21.22 -16.25
C GLY A 617 30.03 20.04 -15.90
N LYS A 618 31.09 20.22 -15.08
CA LYS A 618 31.98 19.13 -14.66
C LYS A 618 32.25 19.19 -13.17
N VAL A 619 32.33 18.02 -12.53
CA VAL A 619 32.83 17.91 -11.15
C VAL A 619 34.35 18.09 -11.15
N THR A 620 34.83 19.00 -10.33
CA THR A 620 36.27 19.32 -10.20
C THR A 620 36.85 18.93 -8.85
N ALA A 621 36.00 18.74 -7.83
CA ALA A 621 36.38 18.21 -6.53
C ALA A 621 35.18 17.51 -5.86
N THR A 622 35.48 16.53 -5.02
CA THR A 622 34.50 15.74 -4.26
C THR A 622 34.99 15.58 -2.82
N TYR A 623 34.14 15.91 -1.85
CA TYR A 623 34.47 15.87 -0.42
C TYR A 623 33.41 15.05 0.35
N PRO A 624 33.69 13.78 0.68
CA PRO A 624 32.82 12.99 1.55
C PRO A 624 33.07 13.30 3.03
N MET A 625 32.02 13.35 3.82
CA MET A 625 32.09 13.42 5.28
C MET A 625 30.91 12.71 5.94
N LEU A 626 31.07 12.37 7.20
CA LEU A 626 30.00 11.87 8.06
C LEU A 626 29.71 12.89 9.17
N ILE A 627 28.43 13.06 9.49
CA ILE A 627 27.95 13.83 10.63
C ILE A 627 27.44 12.83 11.68
N PRO A 628 28.18 12.59 12.78
CA PRO A 628 27.79 11.61 13.79
C PRO A 628 26.60 12.07 14.64
N ALA A 629 25.74 11.14 15.04
CA ALA A 629 24.63 11.39 15.95
C ALA A 629 25.09 11.97 17.30
N ALA A 630 26.27 11.57 17.79
CA ALA A 630 26.83 12.12 19.02
C ALA A 630 27.06 13.65 18.92
N ASP A 631 27.48 14.13 17.75
CA ASP A 631 27.71 15.56 17.49
C ASP A 631 26.39 16.32 17.35
N VAL A 632 25.34 15.68 16.81
CA VAL A 632 24.00 16.28 16.65
C VAL A 632 23.25 16.33 17.98
N LEU A 633 23.28 15.24 18.75
CA LEU A 633 22.61 15.11 20.04
C LEU A 633 23.26 15.97 21.14
N ASN A 634 24.56 16.27 21.00
CA ASN A 634 25.32 17.08 21.96
C ASN A 634 26.11 18.20 21.24
N ALA A 635 25.45 18.98 20.38
CA ALA A 635 26.08 20.01 19.55
C ALA A 635 26.95 21.00 20.33
N LYS A 636 26.52 21.43 21.52
CA LYS A 636 27.29 22.32 22.41
C LYS A 636 28.69 21.80 22.75
N ASP A 637 28.89 20.48 22.76
CA ASP A 637 30.15 19.85 23.12
C ASP A 637 30.94 19.41 21.88
N SER A 638 30.27 19.23 20.74
CA SER A 638 30.84 18.85 19.46
C SER A 638 31.86 19.86 18.92
N ALA A 639 33.03 19.37 18.52
CA ALA A 639 34.02 20.18 17.81
C ALA A 639 33.54 20.58 16.41
N LEU A 640 32.83 19.68 15.73
CA LEU A 640 32.26 19.91 14.40
C LEU A 640 31.20 21.01 14.47
N ALA A 641 30.23 20.90 15.38
CA ALA A 641 29.18 21.91 15.51
C ALA A 641 29.74 23.30 15.86
N LYS A 642 30.75 23.36 16.75
CA LYS A 642 31.45 24.60 17.11
C LYS A 642 32.14 25.28 15.94
N GLN A 643 32.71 24.51 15.00
CA GLN A 643 33.34 25.07 13.80
C GLN A 643 32.36 25.90 12.96
N TYR A 644 31.07 25.55 13.00
CA TYR A 644 30.01 26.23 12.26
C TYR A 644 29.11 27.10 13.17
N GLY A 645 29.50 27.31 14.43
CA GLY A 645 28.72 28.13 15.37
C GLY A 645 27.38 27.52 15.80
N ILE A 646 27.21 26.20 15.66
CA ILE A 646 25.99 25.49 16.02
C ILE A 646 26.07 25.09 17.50
N ALA A 647 25.15 25.59 18.31
CA ALA A 647 25.08 25.29 19.75
C ALA A 647 24.06 24.20 20.10
N ASP A 648 23.02 24.05 19.27
CA ASP A 648 21.96 23.06 19.43
C ASP A 648 21.36 22.73 18.06
N VAL A 649 20.82 21.52 17.94
CA VAL A 649 20.01 21.09 16.79
C VAL A 649 18.62 20.76 17.34
N PRO A 650 17.65 21.70 17.28
CA PRO A 650 16.33 21.47 17.83
C PRO A 650 15.60 20.37 17.07
N ASN A 651 14.60 19.76 17.72
CA ASN A 651 13.67 18.87 17.06
C ASN A 651 12.77 19.67 16.10
N ASP A 652 12.35 19.02 15.02
CA ASP A 652 11.34 19.53 14.10
C ASP A 652 9.94 19.26 14.66
N PRO A 653 9.15 20.30 14.99
CA PRO A 653 7.86 20.13 15.64
C PRO A 653 6.85 19.34 14.79
N GLN A 654 6.90 19.43 13.46
CA GLN A 654 5.97 18.70 12.59
C GLN A 654 6.27 17.20 12.59
N VAL A 655 7.57 16.86 12.56
CA VAL A 655 8.02 15.46 12.63
C VAL A 655 7.72 14.88 14.02
N ASP A 656 8.00 15.63 15.09
CA ASP A 656 7.66 15.20 16.46
C ASP A 656 6.15 15.00 16.65
N GLU A 657 5.31 15.86 16.07
CA GLU A 657 3.86 15.73 16.11
C GLU A 657 3.39 14.44 15.41
N TYR A 658 3.88 14.17 14.21
CA TYR A 658 3.55 12.94 13.48
C TYR A 658 4.03 11.68 14.22
N VAL A 659 5.29 11.67 14.70
CA VAL A 659 5.82 10.55 15.50
C VAL A 659 5.02 10.36 16.79
N GLY A 660 4.62 11.46 17.44
CA GLY A 660 3.78 11.43 18.64
C GLY A 660 2.39 10.84 18.36
N PHE A 661 1.77 11.24 17.25
CA PHE A 661 0.49 10.70 16.79
C PHE A 661 0.58 9.19 16.52
N MET A 662 1.56 8.74 15.74
CA MET A 662 1.75 7.32 15.44
C MET A 662 2.10 6.52 16.70
N SER A 663 2.85 7.10 17.65
CA SER A 663 3.15 6.46 18.94
C SER A 663 1.90 6.29 19.81
N ALA A 664 0.94 7.23 19.74
CA ALA A 664 -0.34 7.09 20.41
C ALA A 664 -1.17 5.94 19.79
N GLN A 665 -1.21 5.85 18.46
CA GLN A 665 -1.89 4.73 17.77
C GLN A 665 -1.21 3.39 18.05
N LEU A 666 0.13 3.35 18.11
CA LEU A 666 0.86 2.15 18.52
C LEU A 666 0.40 1.70 19.90
N SER A 667 0.24 2.64 20.84
CA SER A 667 -0.21 2.31 22.20
C SER A 667 -1.58 1.62 22.22
N GLU A 668 -2.49 1.98 21.31
CA GLU A 668 -3.77 1.28 21.15
C GLU A 668 -3.58 -0.14 20.62
N LYS A 669 -2.73 -0.32 19.59
CA LYS A 669 -2.38 -1.65 19.06
C LYS A 669 -1.72 -2.54 20.11
N LEU A 670 -0.84 -1.98 20.95
CA LEU A 670 -0.17 -2.70 22.02
C LEU A 670 -1.16 -3.27 23.06
N ASN A 671 -2.33 -2.64 23.24
CA ASN A 671 -3.34 -3.12 24.19
C ASN A 671 -4.24 -4.23 23.64
N VAL A 672 -4.08 -4.63 22.37
CA VAL A 672 -4.85 -5.72 21.77
C VAL A 672 -4.49 -7.05 22.43
N VAL A 673 -5.50 -7.75 22.95
CA VAL A 673 -5.38 -9.11 23.48
C VAL A 673 -5.19 -10.09 22.33
N VAL A 674 -4.09 -10.84 22.36
CA VAL A 674 -3.74 -11.83 21.32
C VAL A 674 -3.89 -13.26 21.78
N ALA A 675 -3.89 -13.49 23.09
CA ALA A 675 -4.02 -14.83 23.65
C ALA A 675 -4.58 -14.81 25.06
N THR A 676 -5.16 -15.94 25.49
CA THR A 676 -5.51 -16.17 26.90
C THR A 676 -4.77 -17.41 27.38
N ILE A 677 -3.76 -17.25 28.23
CA ILE A 677 -2.89 -18.35 28.70
C ILE A 677 -3.36 -18.92 30.04
N PRO A 678 -3.27 -20.26 30.27
CA PRO A 678 -3.85 -20.91 31.44
C PRO A 678 -2.97 -20.83 32.71
N GLU A 679 -1.70 -20.50 32.56
CA GLU A 679 -0.71 -20.45 33.64
C GLU A 679 0.27 -19.30 33.45
N ASN A 680 0.99 -18.95 34.52
CA ASN A 680 2.07 -17.96 34.44
C ASN A 680 3.26 -18.55 33.66
N LEU A 681 3.82 -17.78 32.72
CA LEU A 681 5.03 -18.12 31.98
C LEU A 681 6.23 -17.38 32.59
N ASP A 682 7.17 -18.14 33.12
CA ASP A 682 8.31 -17.65 33.89
C ASP A 682 9.41 -17.09 32.97
N GLY A 683 9.51 -15.76 32.94
CA GLY A 683 10.56 -15.01 32.26
C GLY A 683 11.48 -14.27 33.22
N GLU A 684 11.48 -14.64 34.51
CA GLU A 684 12.28 -13.96 35.51
C GLU A 684 13.77 -14.07 35.19
N ARG A 685 14.48 -12.94 35.27
CA ARG A 685 15.91 -12.83 34.94
C ARG A 685 16.76 -13.91 35.62
N ALA A 686 16.46 -14.23 36.88
CA ALA A 686 17.20 -15.24 37.63
C ALA A 686 16.99 -16.67 37.09
N ASN A 687 15.81 -16.94 36.52
CA ASN A 687 15.43 -18.25 36.00
C ASN A 687 15.90 -18.42 34.56
N VAL A 688 15.54 -17.50 33.65
CA VAL A 688 15.91 -17.60 32.21
C VAL A 688 17.41 -17.56 31.97
N ARG A 689 18.21 -17.13 32.96
CA ARG A 689 19.68 -17.09 32.89
C ARG A 689 20.39 -18.25 33.60
N THR A 690 19.65 -19.21 34.13
CA THR A 690 20.21 -20.35 34.88
C THR A 690 19.54 -21.69 34.62
N LYS A 691 18.32 -21.71 34.09
CA LYS A 691 17.56 -22.94 33.79
C LYS A 691 16.53 -22.71 32.66
N PRO A 692 16.08 -23.79 31.99
CA PRO A 692 14.90 -23.72 31.13
C PRO A 692 13.64 -23.38 31.91
N THR A 693 12.80 -22.52 31.33
CA THR A 693 11.47 -22.12 31.85
C THR A 693 10.35 -22.52 30.89
N ASN A 694 9.10 -22.52 31.34
CA ASN A 694 7.95 -22.76 30.46
C ASN A 694 7.83 -21.68 29.38
N LEU A 695 8.10 -20.40 29.70
CA LEU A 695 8.17 -19.31 28.72
C LEU A 695 9.23 -19.58 27.64
N SER A 696 10.46 -19.87 28.07
CA SER A 696 11.58 -20.08 27.14
C SER A 696 11.32 -21.24 26.17
N ARG A 697 10.65 -22.30 26.65
CA ARG A 697 10.26 -23.44 25.82
C ARG A 697 9.26 -23.05 24.76
N LEU A 698 8.22 -22.28 25.11
CA LEU A 698 7.23 -21.81 24.13
C LEU A 698 7.88 -20.90 23.08
N ILE A 699 8.76 -19.99 23.48
CA ILE A 699 9.49 -19.13 22.54
C ILE A 699 10.36 -19.97 21.60
N THR A 700 11.14 -20.93 22.12
CA THR A 700 11.96 -21.80 21.27
C THR A 700 11.13 -22.67 20.33
N MET A 701 9.96 -23.15 20.79
CA MET A 701 9.03 -23.90 19.93
C MET A 701 8.42 -23.01 18.83
N ALA A 702 8.09 -21.76 19.16
CA ALA A 702 7.60 -20.79 18.19
C ALA A 702 8.65 -20.51 17.11
N MET A 703 9.90 -20.29 17.52
CA MET A 703 11.02 -20.09 16.60
C MET A 703 11.25 -21.31 15.69
N THR A 704 11.25 -22.53 16.24
CA THR A 704 11.40 -23.77 15.47
C THR A 704 10.24 -23.95 14.49
N ALA A 705 9.00 -23.69 14.93
CA ALA A 705 7.81 -23.86 14.11
C ALA A 705 7.75 -22.88 12.93
N GLU A 706 8.15 -21.63 13.14
CA GLU A 706 8.17 -20.60 12.09
C GLU A 706 9.29 -20.85 11.09
N SER A 707 10.51 -21.11 11.58
CA SER A 707 11.69 -21.23 10.73
C SER A 707 11.79 -22.55 9.94
N GLY A 708 11.13 -23.60 10.41
CA GLY A 708 11.35 -24.96 9.91
C GLY A 708 12.75 -25.52 10.19
N ALA A 709 13.49 -24.92 11.14
CA ALA A 709 14.77 -25.44 11.63
C ALA A 709 14.60 -26.78 12.36
N ASP A 710 15.69 -27.53 12.55
CA ASP A 710 15.65 -28.80 13.28
C ASP A 710 15.36 -28.59 14.78
N PHE A 711 15.86 -27.48 15.34
CA PHE A 711 15.67 -27.04 16.73
C PHE A 711 16.12 -25.58 16.88
N THR A 712 15.89 -25.00 18.07
CA THR A 712 16.27 -23.62 18.40
C THR A 712 17.33 -23.55 19.50
N ILE A 713 18.27 -22.62 19.38
CA ILE A 713 19.14 -22.15 20.48
C ILE A 713 19.08 -20.63 20.54
N THR A 714 18.58 -20.08 21.65
CA THR A 714 18.50 -18.63 21.87
C THR A 714 18.99 -18.27 23.28
N ASN A 715 19.43 -17.05 23.52
CA ASN A 715 20.01 -16.63 24.79
C ASN A 715 18.92 -16.18 25.76
N GLY A 716 19.00 -16.63 27.02
CA GLY A 716 18.08 -16.20 28.07
C GLY A 716 18.12 -14.70 28.36
N GLY A 717 19.20 -14.01 27.98
CA GLY A 717 19.34 -12.57 28.05
C GLY A 717 18.34 -11.79 27.18
N GLY A 718 17.82 -12.42 26.13
CA GLY A 718 16.80 -11.88 25.23
C GLY A 718 15.38 -11.86 25.82
N MET A 719 15.11 -12.70 26.83
CA MET A 719 13.81 -12.77 27.52
C MET A 719 13.82 -11.87 28.76
N ARG A 720 12.90 -10.90 28.82
CA ARG A 720 13.00 -9.75 29.73
C ARG A 720 11.90 -9.64 30.77
N ALA A 721 10.79 -10.32 30.57
CA ALA A 721 9.63 -10.30 31.46
C ALA A 721 8.92 -11.65 31.49
N SER A 722 8.12 -11.86 32.54
CA SER A 722 7.19 -13.00 32.68
C SER A 722 5.81 -12.63 32.09
N LEU A 723 5.03 -13.63 31.68
CA LEU A 723 3.60 -13.45 31.35
C LEU A 723 2.73 -14.04 32.45
N LYS A 724 1.63 -13.36 32.79
CA LYS A 724 0.66 -13.83 33.79
C LYS A 724 -0.43 -14.65 33.12
N ALA A 725 -0.98 -15.61 33.87
CA ALA A 725 -2.19 -16.32 33.50
C ALA A 725 -3.34 -15.34 33.23
N GLY A 726 -4.13 -15.60 32.17
CA GLY A 726 -5.17 -14.71 31.70
C GLY A 726 -4.83 -14.10 30.34
N ASP A 727 -5.41 -12.94 30.06
CA ASP A 727 -5.27 -12.26 28.78
C ASP A 727 -3.85 -11.70 28.62
N VAL A 728 -3.29 -11.92 27.44
CA VAL A 728 -1.96 -11.49 27.03
C VAL A 728 -2.13 -10.52 25.87
N THR A 729 -1.62 -9.30 26.04
CA THR A 729 -1.63 -8.27 25.01
C THR A 729 -0.38 -8.33 24.13
N ILE A 730 -0.41 -7.64 22.98
CA ILE A 730 0.78 -7.41 22.15
C ILE A 730 1.89 -6.75 22.98
N GLY A 731 1.53 -5.75 23.79
CA GLY A 731 2.45 -5.05 24.69
C GLY A 731 3.09 -5.96 25.71
N ASP A 732 2.36 -6.96 26.24
CA ASP A 732 2.93 -7.95 27.15
C ASP A 732 3.99 -8.81 26.44
N VAL A 733 3.76 -9.23 25.20
CA VAL A 733 4.75 -10.00 24.43
C VAL A 733 5.99 -9.16 24.11
N ILE A 734 5.80 -7.90 23.72
CA ILE A 734 6.92 -6.97 23.49
C ILE A 734 7.71 -6.74 24.78
N ASN A 735 7.07 -6.68 25.95
CA ASN A 735 7.78 -6.60 27.22
C ASN A 735 8.65 -7.84 27.49
N VAL A 736 8.24 -9.02 27.01
CA VAL A 736 9.03 -10.25 27.09
C VAL A 736 10.21 -10.22 26.12
N LEU A 737 9.97 -9.83 24.86
CA LEU A 737 10.92 -9.78 23.76
C LEU A 737 11.05 -8.34 23.22
N PRO A 738 11.65 -7.42 23.98
CA PRO A 738 11.64 -5.99 23.65
C PRO A 738 12.70 -5.58 22.64
N PHE A 739 13.61 -6.49 22.34
CA PHE A 739 14.62 -6.27 21.31
C PHE A 739 14.01 -6.61 19.96
N THR A 740 14.35 -5.82 18.95
CA THR A 740 13.91 -6.00 17.58
C THR A 740 14.73 -7.06 16.86
N ASN A 741 15.07 -8.13 17.60
CA ASN A 741 15.76 -9.29 17.08
C ASN A 741 14.83 -10.07 16.15
N ILE A 742 15.43 -10.59 15.09
CA ILE A 742 14.76 -11.44 14.11
C ILE A 742 15.17 -12.89 14.28
N ILE A 743 14.36 -13.82 13.76
CA ILE A 743 14.80 -15.21 13.63
C ILE A 743 15.92 -15.28 12.61
N THR A 744 17.01 -15.93 12.96
CA THR A 744 18.09 -16.28 12.04
C THR A 744 18.31 -17.78 12.07
N VAL A 745 18.29 -18.42 10.91
CA VAL A 745 18.59 -19.85 10.77
C VAL A 745 20.03 -20.00 10.30
N VAL A 746 20.82 -20.74 11.07
CA VAL A 746 22.22 -21.03 10.76
C VAL A 746 22.43 -22.50 10.47
N GLU A 747 23.40 -22.81 9.62
CA GLU A 747 23.89 -24.17 9.41
C GLU A 747 25.02 -24.49 10.39
N VAL A 748 24.85 -25.51 11.23
CA VAL A 748 25.76 -25.80 12.35
C VAL A 748 26.07 -27.29 12.42
N LYS A 749 27.35 -27.63 12.56
CA LYS A 749 27.77 -29.02 12.80
C LYS A 749 27.38 -29.44 14.22
N GLY A 750 27.02 -30.70 14.42
CA GLY A 750 26.65 -31.22 15.73
C GLY A 750 27.71 -30.97 16.81
N SER A 751 29.01 -30.99 16.47
CA SER A 751 30.09 -30.62 17.41
C SER A 751 29.95 -29.18 17.93
N ASP A 752 29.51 -28.27 17.08
CA ASP A 752 29.41 -26.85 17.38
C ASP A 752 28.10 -26.54 18.12
N VAL A 753 27.06 -27.36 17.93
CA VAL A 753 25.87 -27.38 18.80
C VAL A 753 26.26 -27.68 20.25
N TYR A 754 27.13 -28.69 20.47
CA TYR A 754 27.65 -28.96 21.81
C TYR A 754 28.50 -27.79 22.34
N ALA A 755 29.32 -27.17 21.49
CA ALA A 755 30.15 -26.03 21.89
C ALA A 755 29.32 -24.80 22.28
N ALA A 756 28.26 -24.50 21.53
CA ALA A 756 27.31 -23.42 21.83
C ALA A 756 26.60 -23.65 23.18
N LEU A 757 26.15 -24.88 23.43
CA LEU A 757 25.54 -25.24 24.72
C LEU A 757 26.56 -25.19 25.87
N GLU A 758 27.79 -25.67 25.67
CA GLU A 758 28.87 -25.54 26.67
C GLU A 758 29.16 -24.09 27.02
N HIS A 759 29.19 -23.21 26.01
CA HIS A 759 29.39 -21.78 26.17
C HIS A 759 28.28 -21.14 27.01
N GLY A 760 27.01 -21.38 26.66
CA GLY A 760 25.90 -20.79 27.42
C GLY A 760 25.81 -21.30 28.86
N TYR A 761 26.13 -22.58 29.07
CA TYR A 761 26.08 -23.23 30.39
C TYR A 761 27.34 -22.99 31.23
N SER A 762 28.35 -22.28 30.71
CA SER A 762 29.69 -22.11 31.30
C SER A 762 29.72 -21.42 32.66
N LYS A 763 28.75 -20.56 32.98
CA LYS A 763 28.73 -19.78 34.24
C LYS A 763 27.82 -20.33 35.33
N LEU A 764 27.03 -21.37 35.07
CA LEU A 764 26.22 -22.02 36.12
C LEU A 764 27.04 -22.33 37.39
N PRO A 765 26.45 -22.17 38.60
CA PRO A 765 25.07 -21.72 38.87
C PRO A 765 24.86 -20.19 38.82
N GLU A 766 25.87 -19.40 38.46
CA GLU A 766 25.73 -17.94 38.32
C GLU A 766 24.83 -17.59 37.14
N GLN A 767 24.14 -16.44 37.25
CA GLN A 767 23.29 -15.94 36.15
C GLN A 767 24.16 -15.53 34.96
N ASN A 768 23.79 -16.00 33.77
CA ASN A 768 24.44 -15.64 32.52
C ASN A 768 23.42 -15.18 31.49
N GLY A 769 23.61 -13.98 30.89
CA GLY A 769 22.79 -13.55 29.76
C GLY A 769 22.89 -14.54 28.59
N ALA A 770 24.09 -15.06 28.36
CA ALA A 770 24.38 -16.05 27.35
C ALA A 770 23.83 -17.46 27.65
N PHE A 771 23.12 -17.69 28.77
CA PHE A 771 22.57 -19.02 29.07
C PHE A 771 21.65 -19.50 27.94
N SER A 772 21.93 -20.67 27.36
CA SER A 772 21.18 -21.14 26.19
C SER A 772 19.83 -21.73 26.59
N GLN A 773 18.78 -21.16 26.02
CA GLN A 773 17.43 -21.70 25.99
C GLN A 773 17.24 -22.49 24.69
N THR A 774 16.62 -23.66 24.78
CA THR A 774 16.46 -24.57 23.65
C THR A 774 15.26 -25.50 23.86
N ASP A 775 14.68 -25.98 22.77
CA ASP A 775 13.69 -27.05 22.71
C ASP A 775 14.33 -28.46 22.71
N LEU A 776 15.67 -28.55 22.75
CA LEU A 776 16.41 -29.81 22.95
C LEU A 776 16.33 -30.33 24.40
N GLN A 777 16.51 -31.65 24.55
CA GLN A 777 16.75 -32.24 25.87
C GLN A 777 18.25 -32.25 26.17
N VAL A 778 18.68 -31.39 27.10
CA VAL A 778 20.08 -31.24 27.50
C VAL A 778 20.32 -31.88 28.86
N VAL A 779 21.20 -32.87 28.91
CA VAL A 779 21.71 -33.48 30.14
C VAL A 779 23.05 -32.84 30.46
N TYR A 780 23.15 -32.16 31.61
CA TYR A 780 24.35 -31.42 31.98
C TYR A 780 24.70 -31.60 33.48
N ASN A 781 25.98 -31.42 33.81
CA ASN A 781 26.47 -31.33 35.17
C ASN A 781 26.98 -29.90 35.45
N ARG A 782 26.17 -29.11 36.16
CA ARG A 782 26.53 -27.72 36.52
C ARG A 782 27.75 -27.59 37.43
N PHE A 783 28.17 -28.67 38.09
CA PHE A 783 29.36 -28.69 38.95
C PHE A 783 30.64 -29.09 38.21
N ALA A 784 30.53 -29.49 36.93
CA ALA A 784 31.71 -29.75 36.10
C ALA A 784 32.40 -28.43 35.70
N ALA A 785 33.70 -28.53 35.40
CA ALA A 785 34.46 -27.40 34.86
C ALA A 785 33.79 -26.88 33.56
N PRO A 786 33.81 -25.56 33.30
CA PRO A 786 33.34 -25.00 32.03
C PRO A 786 33.97 -25.72 30.83
N GLY A 787 33.18 -25.99 29.78
CA GLY A 787 33.61 -26.80 28.63
C GLY A 787 33.50 -28.31 28.82
N LYS A 788 33.04 -28.79 29.99
CA LYS A 788 32.76 -30.20 30.29
C LYS A 788 31.39 -30.40 30.96
N ARG A 789 30.48 -29.44 30.81
CA ARG A 789 29.19 -29.41 31.51
C ARG A 789 28.12 -30.18 30.77
N ILE A 790 28.15 -30.22 29.44
CA ILE A 790 27.16 -30.88 28.60
C ILE A 790 27.53 -32.35 28.43
N LEU A 791 26.71 -33.24 28.98
CA LEU A 791 26.94 -34.69 28.96
C LEU A 791 26.28 -35.33 27.74
N ARG A 792 25.01 -34.99 27.46
CA ARG A 792 24.23 -35.52 26.34
C ARG A 792 23.25 -34.47 25.85
N VAL A 793 23.07 -34.39 24.54
CA VAL A 793 22.07 -33.54 23.90
C VAL A 793 21.20 -34.42 23.02
N LEU A 794 19.89 -34.37 23.23
CA LEU A 794 18.93 -35.21 22.51
C LEU A 794 17.94 -34.34 21.72
N LEU A 795 17.78 -34.68 20.45
CA LEU A 795 16.72 -34.19 19.56
C LEU A 795 15.70 -35.32 19.40
N ASN A 796 14.45 -35.10 19.81
CA ASN A 796 13.38 -36.11 19.75
C ASN A 796 13.77 -37.46 20.37
N GLY A 797 14.50 -37.42 21.50
CA GLY A 797 14.97 -38.59 22.24
C GLY A 797 16.19 -39.30 21.65
N LYS A 798 16.69 -38.88 20.48
CA LYS A 798 17.92 -39.40 19.86
C LYS A 798 19.09 -38.46 20.11
N ALA A 799 20.27 -39.01 20.38
CA ALA A 799 21.46 -38.19 20.57
C ALA A 799 21.84 -37.47 19.27
N ILE A 800 22.19 -36.19 19.39
CA ILE A 800 22.76 -35.42 18.27
C ILE A 800 24.07 -36.08 17.83
N ASP A 801 24.21 -36.32 16.53
CA ASP A 801 25.45 -36.77 15.92
C ASP A 801 26.40 -35.57 15.78
N ARG A 802 27.57 -35.67 16.40
CA ARG A 802 28.59 -34.61 16.38
C ARG A 802 29.15 -34.32 14.99
N ASN A 803 28.99 -35.25 14.04
CA ASN A 803 29.51 -35.11 12.68
C ASN A 803 28.46 -34.67 11.66
N ALA A 804 27.18 -34.76 11.99
CA ALA A 804 26.10 -34.30 11.12
C ALA A 804 25.94 -32.77 11.18
N THR A 805 25.28 -32.22 10.16
CA THR A 805 24.94 -30.81 10.07
C THR A 805 23.46 -30.61 10.34
N TYR A 806 23.11 -29.54 11.05
CA TYR A 806 21.75 -29.20 11.45
C TYR A 806 21.42 -27.76 11.10
N LYS A 807 20.15 -27.51 10.78
CA LYS A 807 19.59 -26.15 10.72
C LYS A 807 19.16 -25.75 12.11
N VAL A 808 19.75 -24.68 12.65
CA VAL A 808 19.48 -24.21 14.00
C VAL A 808 18.88 -22.81 13.93
N ALA A 809 17.68 -22.63 14.47
CA ALA A 809 17.12 -21.30 14.65
C ALA A 809 17.77 -20.62 15.87
N THR A 810 18.13 -19.36 15.71
CA THR A 810 18.65 -18.47 16.75
C THR A 810 18.13 -17.06 16.48
N ASN A 811 18.75 -16.06 17.08
CA ASN A 811 18.50 -14.66 16.76
C ASN A 811 19.72 -14.01 16.11
N ASP A 812 19.49 -12.94 15.34
CA ASP A 812 20.50 -12.15 14.63
C ASP A 812 21.65 -11.71 15.53
N PHE A 813 21.36 -11.26 16.75
CA PHE A 813 22.39 -10.89 17.73
C PHE A 813 23.34 -12.05 18.03
N MET A 814 22.81 -13.26 18.28
CA MET A 814 23.62 -14.44 18.54
C MET A 814 24.34 -14.95 17.30
N ALA A 815 23.67 -14.94 16.14
CA ALA A 815 24.28 -15.31 14.86
C ALA A 815 25.51 -14.45 14.54
N ALA A 816 25.47 -13.16 14.88
CA ALA A 816 26.60 -12.23 14.77
C ALA A 816 27.68 -12.41 15.87
N GLY A 817 27.61 -13.47 16.68
CA GLY A 817 28.57 -13.74 17.76
C GLY A 817 28.25 -13.04 19.08
N GLY A 818 27.09 -12.41 19.19
CA GLY A 818 26.58 -11.81 20.42
C GLY A 818 26.58 -12.79 21.59
N ASP A 819 26.78 -12.25 22.79
CA ASP A 819 26.97 -13.04 24.02
C ASP A 819 28.15 -14.03 23.96
N GLY A 820 29.03 -13.93 22.95
CA GLY A 820 30.21 -14.77 22.74
C GLY A 820 29.95 -16.04 21.93
N TYR A 821 28.81 -16.14 21.24
CA TYR A 821 28.43 -17.30 20.44
C TYR A 821 29.13 -17.34 19.06
N THR A 822 30.45 -17.51 19.04
CA THR A 822 31.23 -17.59 17.79
C THR A 822 31.16 -18.97 17.10
N MET A 823 30.32 -19.88 17.60
CA MET A 823 30.16 -21.25 17.11
C MET A 823 29.08 -21.37 16.02
N PHE A 824 28.28 -20.33 15.83
CA PHE A 824 27.29 -20.33 14.75
C PHE A 824 27.99 -20.09 13.42
N GLY A 825 27.62 -20.93 12.44
CA GLY A 825 28.22 -20.94 11.12
C GLY A 825 27.52 -20.00 10.16
N LYS A 826 27.41 -20.44 8.92
CA LYS A 826 26.77 -19.69 7.83
C LYS A 826 25.30 -19.42 8.15
N VAL A 827 24.87 -18.18 8.03
CA VAL A 827 23.45 -17.79 8.01
C VAL A 827 22.82 -18.31 6.72
N LEU A 828 21.74 -19.08 6.85
CA LEU A 828 20.99 -19.63 5.73
C LEU A 828 19.82 -18.72 5.35
N THR A 829 19.06 -18.28 6.35
CA THR A 829 17.87 -17.44 6.16
C THR A 829 17.64 -16.56 7.37
N GLU A 830 17.10 -15.38 7.13
CA GLU A 830 16.57 -14.49 8.16
C GLU A 830 15.04 -14.40 8.02
N GLY A 831 14.35 -14.14 9.13
CA GLY A 831 12.90 -14.19 9.20
C GLY A 831 12.29 -13.05 9.98
N SER A 832 11.08 -13.25 10.46
CA SER A 832 10.29 -12.24 11.18
C SER A 832 10.87 -11.90 12.56
N LEU A 833 10.42 -10.77 13.12
CA LEU A 833 10.70 -10.41 14.52
C LEU A 833 10.31 -11.52 15.48
N LEU A 834 11.15 -11.78 16.48
CA LEU A 834 10.87 -12.79 17.51
C LEU A 834 9.55 -12.51 18.26
N SER A 835 9.23 -11.24 18.51
CA SER A 835 7.98 -10.83 19.15
C SER A 835 6.77 -11.25 18.32
N ASP A 836 6.80 -11.01 17.00
CA ASP A 836 5.70 -11.31 16.09
C ASP A 836 5.52 -12.81 15.94
N VAL A 837 6.63 -13.56 15.81
CA VAL A 837 6.58 -15.02 15.80
C VAL A 837 5.94 -15.56 17.08
N PHE A 838 6.29 -15.01 18.23
CA PHE A 838 5.71 -15.46 19.48
C PHE A 838 4.24 -15.05 19.63
N ILE A 839 3.85 -13.86 19.16
CA ILE A 839 2.44 -13.42 19.09
C ILE A 839 1.61 -14.40 18.25
N GLU A 840 2.04 -14.71 17.03
CA GLU A 840 1.29 -15.61 16.14
C GLU A 840 1.23 -17.04 16.69
N PHE A 841 2.31 -17.51 17.30
CA PHE A 841 2.31 -18.79 18.00
C PHE A 841 1.31 -18.80 19.17
N LEU A 842 1.24 -17.74 19.96
CA LEU A 842 0.28 -17.61 21.05
C LEU A 842 -1.17 -17.55 20.52
N LYS A 843 -1.46 -16.74 19.49
CA LYS A 843 -2.79 -16.68 18.85
C LYS A 843 -3.28 -18.05 18.40
N LYS A 844 -2.39 -18.83 17.78
CA LYS A 844 -2.71 -20.16 17.24
C LYS A 844 -2.96 -21.21 18.33
N ASN A 845 -2.19 -21.18 19.42
CA ASN A 845 -2.21 -22.25 20.43
C ASN A 845 -3.03 -21.90 21.68
N TYR A 846 -3.25 -20.61 21.95
CA TYR A 846 -3.95 -20.07 23.11
C TYR A 846 -4.88 -18.92 22.68
N PRO A 847 -5.83 -19.16 21.76
CA PRO A 847 -6.64 -18.08 21.17
C PRO A 847 -7.33 -17.25 22.24
N ALA A 848 -7.37 -15.94 22.02
CA ALA A 848 -8.13 -15.00 22.86
C ALA A 848 -9.60 -15.44 22.95
N LYS A 849 -10.23 -15.20 24.11
CA LYS A 849 -11.59 -15.66 24.41
C LYS A 849 -12.69 -14.75 23.90
#